data_AF-A0A1F7A3V7-F1
#
_entry.id   AF-A0A1F7A3V7-F1
#
_cell.length_a   1.000
_cell.length_b   1.000
_cell.length_c   1.000
_cell.angle_alpha   90.00
_cell.angle_beta   90.00
_cell.angle_gamma   90.00
#
_symmetry.space_group_name_H-M   'P 1'
#
loop_
_entity.id
_entity.type
_entity.pdbx_description
1 polymer ?
#
loop_
_entity_poly.entity_id
_entity_poly.type
_entity_poly.pdbx_seq_one_letter_code
_entity_poly.pdbx_strand_id
1 'polypeptide(L)'
;MGFKIFGKQAKSASAEITPHTYLCLMFVNQSVQAALWKIDGKEIQTLGESSMFAFEDDEDGLIKADQALQDLGADSENISEVVFGFDPQWVDEVGLLKEKKSFIKSLTENLGLTPVGFVVITDALIQQILSKDSLASEVLIYTHYDTVSIFLIKQGKLVHELSVGRSDNIVQDIVEGLARFTKELTSKDAYLPAKLVLASPVLSVQEMNDAQQQITSYDWSENHPFVQAPVVETMTTLDVLYAVVEQAGTAVAEAKGLSSKTNKQIGSKMPEMVTDAEEFGFENIDSPVNSGDNFQTSVDPQATSFGVPISVSKLPEVTNRFDAVNPVVKKIKKSRQMPIIFKKIHRWYSNHPHKKIILGGIIGGIITLLAMFAGWIVMAHQLEISVQLAEKVIKKDVEILIDPTVASSRPDEQILKGSLEKLEITDSETIDTTGVTLVGERAKGTITLLNKTTAPKTFDSGTSLSTGSLSFSLDEEVTVASASDQGDSLDYGQAEVAITAREIGAEGNIGEGTELTISNFSTGTYSAKAKSGFSGGSSREVRVVATEDRTQVLNLLKEKLVAKATEQFSQKSGNGTYYAPTSKTEVIEANYSAAAGDETDRLTLDLTLSVAGVSYLADDLRPLWEAALKEDIPNGYSLMEENPEFLSEVRPEATASSRVILDAAVTAKARPPFDQQMIKEGLLNLPLRELIGRLTERPEIESAGYQLKPSIARFLVRKTPTTADRINIIVSNQAE
;
A
#
# COMPACT_ATOMS: atom_id res chain seq x y z
N MET A 1 23.11 7.35 -82.05
CA MET A 1 22.05 8.27 -81.57
C MET A 1 20.72 7.54 -81.68
N GLY A 2 19.90 7.34 -80.67
CA GLY A 2 19.94 7.67 -79.25
C GLY A 2 18.68 7.10 -78.58
N PHE A 3 18.85 6.67 -77.33
CA PHE A 3 17.90 6.59 -76.22
C PHE A 3 16.50 5.97 -76.37
N LYS A 4 16.33 4.81 -75.72
CA LYS A 4 15.13 4.47 -74.93
C LYS A 4 15.60 4.05 -73.53
N ILE A 5 15.26 4.84 -72.51
CA ILE A 5 15.31 4.49 -71.09
C ILE A 5 14.07 5.11 -70.44
N PHE A 6 13.39 4.34 -69.59
CA PHE A 6 12.70 4.68 -68.34
C PHE A 6 11.76 3.50 -68.05
N GLY A 7 11.98 2.61 -67.08
CA GLY A 7 12.70 2.74 -65.81
C GLY A 7 11.68 2.66 -64.66
N LYS A 8 11.30 1.43 -64.30
CA LYS A 8 10.49 1.06 -63.12
C LYS A 8 11.07 1.73 -61.86
N GLN A 9 10.26 2.45 -61.09
CA GLN A 9 10.56 2.74 -59.69
C GLN A 9 9.79 1.76 -58.80
N ALA A 10 10.57 1.03 -58.00
CA ALA A 10 10.13 0.14 -56.95
C ALA A 10 9.68 0.96 -55.73
N LYS A 11 8.62 0.49 -55.07
CA LYS A 11 8.17 0.95 -53.76
C LYS A 11 8.82 0.00 -52.75
N SER A 12 9.93 0.40 -52.14
CA SER A 12 10.42 -0.23 -50.90
C SER A 12 9.84 0.55 -49.72
N ALA A 13 8.99 -0.09 -48.94
CA ALA A 13 8.71 0.35 -47.57
C ALA A 13 9.45 -0.64 -46.67
N SER A 14 10.63 -0.23 -46.22
CA SER A 14 11.30 -0.80 -45.06
C SER A 14 10.53 -0.39 -43.81
N ALA A 15 10.14 -1.33 -42.95
CA ALA A 15 9.63 -1.02 -41.62
C ALA A 15 10.75 -0.32 -40.84
N GLU A 16 10.61 0.98 -40.59
CA GLU A 16 11.48 1.71 -39.69
C GLU A 16 11.18 1.26 -38.26
N ILE A 17 12.19 0.74 -37.56
CA ILE A 17 12.11 0.49 -36.11
C ILE A 17 11.88 1.85 -35.46
N THR A 18 10.69 2.05 -34.90
CA THR A 18 10.36 3.27 -34.16
C THR A 18 11.08 3.22 -32.80
N PRO A 19 11.96 4.18 -32.49
CA PRO A 19 12.63 4.20 -31.19
C PRO A 19 11.58 4.28 -30.06
N HIS A 20 11.86 3.60 -28.94
CA HIS A 20 10.99 3.53 -27.74
C HIS A 20 9.69 2.73 -27.90
N THR A 21 9.74 1.61 -28.63
CA THR A 21 8.62 0.65 -28.76
C THR A 21 8.94 -0.62 -27.98
N TYR A 22 7.97 -1.16 -27.26
CA TYR A 22 8.14 -2.27 -26.32
C TYR A 22 6.96 -3.24 -26.42
N LEU A 23 7.21 -4.48 -26.00
CA LEU A 23 6.18 -5.49 -25.78
C LEU A 23 5.76 -5.49 -24.31
N CYS A 24 4.53 -5.88 -24.05
CA CYS A 24 4.05 -6.28 -22.74
C CYS A 24 3.50 -7.69 -22.83
N LEU A 25 3.92 -8.60 -21.95
CA LEU A 25 3.30 -9.91 -21.77
C LEU A 25 2.68 -9.97 -20.37
N MET A 26 1.35 -9.96 -20.31
CA MET A 26 0.56 -10.05 -19.09
C MET A 26 0.15 -11.51 -18.85
N PHE A 27 0.61 -12.07 -17.74
CA PHE A 27 0.25 -13.41 -17.27
C PHE A 27 -0.77 -13.33 -16.15
N VAL A 28 -1.90 -14.02 -16.34
CA VAL A 28 -2.98 -14.14 -15.36
C VAL A 28 -3.29 -15.63 -15.22
N ASN A 29 -2.99 -16.22 -14.06
CA ASN A 29 -3.08 -17.66 -13.84
C ASN A 29 -2.36 -18.44 -14.96
N GLN A 30 -3.05 -19.36 -15.66
CA GLN A 30 -2.51 -20.09 -16.81
C GLN A 30 -3.00 -19.47 -18.12
N SER A 31 -2.85 -18.16 -18.26
CA SER A 31 -3.22 -17.44 -19.48
C SER A 31 -2.28 -16.28 -19.72
N VAL A 32 -2.08 -15.95 -20.99
CA VAL A 32 -1.19 -14.89 -21.44
C VAL A 32 -1.90 -13.98 -22.43
N GLN A 33 -1.66 -12.68 -22.30
CA GLN A 33 -2.09 -11.65 -23.24
C GLN A 33 -0.92 -10.73 -23.53
N ALA A 34 -0.81 -10.28 -24.78
CA ALA A 34 0.26 -9.42 -25.24
C ALA A 34 -0.27 -8.01 -25.60
N ALA A 35 0.58 -7.01 -25.47
CA ALA A 35 0.37 -5.68 -26.02
C ALA A 35 1.66 -5.13 -26.65
N LEU A 36 1.50 -4.37 -27.74
CA LEU A 36 2.55 -3.56 -28.34
C LEU A 36 2.31 -2.11 -27.95
N TRP A 37 3.32 -1.42 -27.43
CA TRP A 37 3.17 -0.04 -26.98
C TRP A 37 4.43 0.78 -27.24
N LYS A 38 4.28 2.10 -27.31
CA LYS A 38 5.40 3.03 -27.50
C LYS A 38 5.35 4.21 -26.53
N ILE A 39 6.51 4.80 -26.29
CA ILE A 39 6.65 6.06 -25.57
C ILE A 39 6.82 7.19 -26.59
N ASP A 40 5.85 8.10 -26.67
CA ASP A 40 5.90 9.28 -27.53
C ASP A 40 6.00 10.54 -26.65
N GLY A 41 7.22 11.00 -26.40
CA GLY A 41 7.49 12.07 -25.44
C GLY A 41 7.17 11.65 -24.00
N LYS A 42 6.09 12.19 -23.44
CA LYS A 42 5.57 11.85 -22.09
C LYS A 42 4.34 10.95 -22.12
N GLU A 43 3.79 10.66 -23.30
CA GLU A 43 2.56 9.87 -23.45
C GLU A 43 2.91 8.42 -23.79
N ILE A 44 2.18 7.49 -23.18
CA ILE A 44 2.29 6.06 -23.43
C ILE A 44 1.13 5.69 -24.34
N GLN A 45 1.44 5.13 -25.51
CA GLN A 45 0.44 4.76 -26.50
C GLN A 45 0.49 3.27 -26.77
N THR A 46 -0.62 2.58 -26.50
CA THR A 46 -0.84 1.20 -26.96
C THR A 46 -1.11 1.20 -28.47
N LEU A 47 -0.33 0.41 -29.20
CA LEU A 47 -0.37 0.27 -30.66
C LEU A 47 -1.19 -0.95 -31.09
N GLY A 48 -1.25 -1.98 -30.25
CA GLY A 48 -2.10 -3.14 -30.45
C GLY A 48 -2.10 -4.08 -29.25
N GLU A 49 -3.08 -4.97 -29.22
CA GLU A 49 -3.29 -5.95 -28.16
C GLU A 49 -3.68 -7.29 -28.78
N SER A 50 -3.30 -8.38 -28.12
CA SER A 50 -3.73 -9.73 -28.50
C SER A 50 -5.02 -10.13 -27.81
N SER A 51 -5.61 -11.22 -28.29
CA SER A 51 -6.56 -12.01 -27.49
C SER A 51 -5.87 -12.60 -26.25
N MET A 52 -6.65 -12.99 -25.25
CA MET A 52 -6.15 -13.78 -24.10
C MET A 52 -6.07 -15.25 -24.50
N PHE A 53 -4.91 -15.88 -24.30
CA PHE A 53 -4.67 -17.29 -24.61
C PHE A 53 -4.43 -18.09 -23.34
N ALA A 54 -5.29 -19.07 -23.07
CA ALA A 54 -5.10 -20.02 -21.97
C ALA A 54 -4.12 -21.14 -22.35
N PHE A 55 -3.32 -21.56 -21.39
CA PHE A 55 -2.38 -22.66 -21.47
C PHE A 55 -2.58 -23.68 -20.34
N GLU A 56 -2.11 -24.91 -20.53
CA GLU A 56 -2.26 -25.99 -19.53
C GLU A 56 -0.99 -26.24 -18.70
N ASP A 57 0.18 -25.96 -19.27
CA ASP A 57 1.49 -26.14 -18.65
C ASP A 57 2.52 -25.16 -19.22
N ASP A 58 3.75 -25.20 -18.72
CA ASP A 58 4.82 -24.29 -19.12
C ASP A 58 5.24 -24.44 -20.60
N GLU A 59 5.13 -25.63 -21.20
CA GLU A 59 5.45 -25.85 -22.61
C GLU A 59 4.35 -25.26 -23.51
N ASP A 60 3.08 -25.52 -23.19
CA ASP A 60 1.96 -24.89 -23.88
C ASP A 60 1.96 -23.37 -23.65
N GLY A 61 2.34 -22.91 -22.46
CA GLY A 61 2.47 -21.48 -22.12
C GLY A 61 3.45 -20.74 -23.02
N LEU A 62 4.58 -21.36 -23.36
CA LEU A 62 5.53 -20.83 -24.35
C LEU A 62 4.87 -20.66 -25.73
N ILE A 63 4.13 -21.68 -26.18
CA ILE A 63 3.44 -21.67 -27.48
C ILE A 63 2.34 -20.60 -27.49
N LYS A 64 1.58 -20.46 -26.40
CA LYS A 64 0.55 -19.42 -26.28
C LYS A 64 1.13 -18.02 -26.22
N ALA A 65 2.28 -17.84 -25.60
CA ALA A 65 2.97 -16.55 -25.58
C ALA A 65 3.45 -16.16 -26.98
N ASP A 66 4.03 -17.09 -27.75
CA ASP A 66 4.37 -16.87 -29.17
C ASP A 66 3.11 -16.52 -29.98
N GLN A 67 2.02 -17.27 -29.79
CA GLN A 67 0.75 -16.99 -30.45
C GLN A 67 0.18 -15.60 -30.08
N ALA A 68 0.29 -15.19 -28.82
CA ALA A 68 -0.13 -13.86 -28.38
C ALA A 68 0.70 -12.75 -29.05
N LEU A 69 2.02 -12.95 -29.19
CA LEU A 69 2.89 -12.02 -29.91
C LEU A 69 2.55 -11.96 -31.40
N GLN A 70 2.27 -13.10 -32.05
CA GLN A 70 1.85 -13.14 -33.45
C GLN A 70 0.54 -12.41 -33.70
N ASP A 71 -0.40 -12.45 -32.75
CA ASP A 71 -1.69 -11.75 -32.83
C ASP A 71 -1.54 -10.22 -32.86
N LEU A 72 -0.41 -9.68 -32.38
CA LEU A 72 -0.08 -8.24 -32.48
C LEU A 72 0.25 -7.79 -33.91
N GLY A 73 0.55 -8.73 -34.80
CA GLY A 73 0.85 -8.47 -36.21
C GLY A 73 2.29 -8.02 -36.49
N ALA A 74 2.55 -7.68 -37.75
CA ALA A 74 3.90 -7.50 -38.31
C ALA A 74 4.75 -6.41 -37.62
N ASP A 75 4.10 -5.42 -37.00
CA ASP A 75 4.81 -4.32 -36.32
C ASP A 75 5.50 -4.79 -35.02
N SER A 76 5.13 -5.96 -34.48
CA SER A 76 5.76 -6.56 -33.30
C SER A 76 7.00 -7.42 -33.61
N GLU A 77 7.16 -7.89 -34.85
CA GLU A 77 8.14 -8.93 -35.24
C GLU A 77 9.61 -8.54 -34.97
N ASN A 78 9.91 -7.25 -34.91
CA ASN A 78 11.27 -6.72 -34.72
C ASN A 78 11.48 -6.12 -33.32
N ILE A 79 10.56 -6.30 -32.39
CA ILE A 79 10.65 -5.77 -31.03
C ILE A 79 10.99 -6.92 -30.08
N SER A 80 12.10 -6.80 -29.36
CA SER A 80 12.52 -7.79 -28.36
C SER A 80 12.41 -7.27 -26.92
N GLU A 81 12.44 -5.95 -26.70
CA GLU A 81 12.31 -5.37 -25.35
C GLU A 81 10.89 -5.62 -24.81
N VAL A 82 10.78 -6.36 -23.69
CA VAL A 82 9.50 -6.77 -23.09
C VAL A 82 9.40 -6.36 -21.62
N VAL A 83 8.22 -5.92 -21.20
CA VAL A 83 7.84 -5.78 -19.79
C VAL A 83 6.82 -6.86 -19.44
N PHE A 84 6.97 -7.50 -18.28
CA PHE A 84 6.03 -8.52 -17.83
C PHE A 84 4.98 -7.95 -16.88
N GLY A 85 3.70 -8.26 -17.11
CA GLY A 85 2.64 -8.06 -16.13
C GLY A 85 2.36 -9.37 -15.41
N PHE A 86 2.46 -9.42 -14.09
CA PHE A 86 2.23 -10.64 -13.32
C PHE A 86 1.01 -10.53 -12.40
N ASP A 87 0.23 -11.61 -12.37
CA ASP A 87 -0.78 -11.83 -11.34
C ASP A 87 -0.15 -11.73 -9.94
N PRO A 88 -0.85 -11.15 -8.95
CA PRO A 88 -0.36 -11.10 -7.57
C PRO A 88 0.05 -12.47 -7.01
N GLN A 89 -0.60 -13.56 -7.45
CA GLN A 89 -0.25 -14.92 -7.01
C GLN A 89 1.10 -15.42 -7.56
N TRP A 90 1.71 -14.73 -8.52
CA TRP A 90 3.00 -15.10 -9.12
C TRP A 90 4.19 -14.40 -8.44
N VAL A 91 3.94 -13.51 -7.48
CA VAL A 91 4.94 -12.62 -6.89
C VAL A 91 4.88 -12.69 -5.36
N ASP A 92 6.03 -12.64 -4.70
CA ASP A 92 6.18 -12.51 -3.24
C ASP A 92 6.97 -11.26 -2.84
N GLU A 93 7.31 -11.09 -1.55
CA GLU A 93 8.09 -9.95 -1.06
C GLU A 93 9.48 -9.79 -1.74
N VAL A 94 10.00 -10.84 -2.37
CA VAL A 94 11.33 -10.88 -3.02
C VAL A 94 11.21 -10.70 -4.54
N GLY A 95 10.04 -10.92 -5.13
CA GLY A 95 9.77 -10.76 -6.56
C GLY A 95 9.08 -11.99 -7.14
N LEU A 96 9.38 -12.34 -8.39
CA LEU A 96 8.76 -13.49 -9.06
C LEU A 96 9.03 -14.80 -8.28
N LEU A 97 7.99 -15.60 -8.02
CA LEU A 97 8.08 -16.88 -7.32
C LEU A 97 9.11 -17.81 -8.00
N LYS A 98 9.89 -18.53 -7.19
CA LYS A 98 10.99 -19.40 -7.66
C LYS A 98 10.55 -20.41 -8.72
N GLU A 99 9.36 -20.96 -8.55
CA GLU A 99 8.73 -21.92 -9.46
C GLU A 99 8.31 -21.32 -10.82
N LYS A 100 8.13 -20.00 -10.91
CA LYS A 100 7.82 -19.30 -12.16
C LYS A 100 9.07 -18.79 -12.89
N LYS A 101 10.21 -18.66 -12.20
CA LYS A 101 11.47 -18.18 -12.79
C LYS A 101 11.96 -19.05 -13.95
N SER A 102 11.88 -20.37 -13.83
CA SER A 102 12.31 -21.30 -14.90
C SER A 102 11.47 -21.14 -16.16
N PHE A 103 10.15 -21.00 -16.00
CA PHE A 103 9.22 -20.77 -17.10
C PHE A 103 9.53 -19.46 -17.82
N ILE A 104 9.61 -18.35 -17.08
CA ILE A 104 9.89 -17.03 -17.67
C ILE A 104 11.26 -16.98 -18.34
N LYS A 105 12.29 -17.62 -17.75
CA LYS A 105 13.61 -17.74 -18.39
C LYS A 105 13.54 -18.47 -19.72
N SER A 106 12.92 -19.65 -19.72
CA SER A 106 12.71 -20.45 -20.94
C SER A 106 11.95 -19.64 -22.00
N LEU A 107 10.93 -18.90 -21.58
CA LEU A 107 10.14 -18.04 -22.45
C LEU A 107 10.98 -16.93 -23.10
N THR A 108 11.78 -16.22 -22.31
CA THR A 108 12.65 -15.16 -22.85
C THR A 108 13.71 -15.72 -23.80
N GLU A 109 14.31 -16.87 -23.50
CA GLU A 109 15.36 -17.49 -24.31
C GLU A 109 14.81 -18.03 -25.64
N ASN A 110 13.67 -18.72 -25.61
CA ASN A 110 13.09 -19.35 -26.80
C ASN A 110 12.40 -18.34 -27.73
N LEU A 111 11.82 -17.26 -27.19
CA LEU A 111 11.16 -16.22 -27.98
C LEU A 111 12.09 -15.03 -28.31
N GLY A 112 13.35 -15.07 -27.88
CA GLY A 112 14.33 -14.00 -28.16
C GLY A 112 13.97 -12.66 -27.52
N LEU A 113 13.30 -12.69 -26.37
CA LEU A 113 12.85 -11.49 -25.66
C LEU A 113 13.90 -10.99 -24.66
N THR A 114 14.01 -9.68 -24.54
CA THR A 114 14.88 -8.98 -23.60
C THR A 114 14.04 -8.32 -22.51
N PRO A 115 13.97 -8.89 -21.29
CA PRO A 115 13.20 -8.31 -20.21
C PRO A 115 13.76 -6.94 -19.80
N VAL A 116 12.87 -5.95 -19.71
CA VAL A 116 13.17 -4.58 -19.23
C VAL A 116 12.70 -4.38 -17.79
N GLY A 117 11.72 -5.16 -17.34
CA GLY A 117 11.19 -5.13 -15.99
C GLY A 117 9.88 -5.91 -15.87
N PHE A 118 9.24 -5.83 -14.70
CA PHE A 118 7.90 -6.36 -14.50
C PHE A 118 7.04 -5.42 -13.64
N VAL A 119 5.73 -5.65 -13.71
CA VAL A 119 4.67 -4.92 -13.01
C VAL A 119 3.70 -5.93 -12.40
N VAL A 120 3.29 -5.71 -11.14
CA VAL A 120 2.21 -6.48 -10.51
C VAL A 120 0.87 -5.87 -10.91
N ILE A 121 -0.09 -6.69 -11.33
CA ILE A 121 -1.37 -6.22 -11.88
C ILE A 121 -2.15 -5.33 -10.90
N THR A 122 -2.24 -5.72 -9.63
CA THR A 122 -2.96 -4.93 -8.61
C THR A 122 -2.31 -3.58 -8.36
N ASP A 123 -0.98 -3.51 -8.41
CA ASP A 123 -0.24 -2.25 -8.29
C ASP A 123 -0.56 -1.33 -9.47
N ALA A 124 -0.67 -1.89 -10.68
CA ALA A 124 -1.03 -1.13 -11.88
C ALA A 124 -2.43 -0.53 -11.79
N LEU A 125 -3.38 -1.30 -11.29
CA LEU A 125 -4.75 -0.84 -11.09
C LEU A 125 -4.81 0.27 -10.03
N ILE A 126 -4.11 0.11 -8.92
CA ILE A 126 -4.02 1.15 -7.87
C ILE A 126 -3.37 2.41 -8.45
N GLN A 127 -2.25 2.30 -9.16
CA GLN A 127 -1.59 3.45 -9.77
C GLN A 127 -2.45 4.12 -10.84
N GLN A 128 -3.27 3.37 -11.59
CA GLN A 128 -4.19 3.94 -12.56
C GLN A 128 -5.34 4.71 -11.87
N ILE A 129 -5.84 4.24 -10.73
CA ILE A 129 -6.80 5.01 -9.92
C ILE A 129 -6.14 6.31 -9.44
N LEU A 130 -4.92 6.23 -8.91
CA LEU A 130 -4.18 7.37 -8.38
C LEU A 130 -3.70 8.36 -9.46
N SER A 131 -3.47 7.90 -10.70
CA SER A 131 -3.10 8.78 -11.82
C SER A 131 -4.28 9.63 -12.27
N LYS A 132 -5.51 9.07 -12.20
CA LYS A 132 -6.75 9.80 -12.48
C LYS A 132 -7.13 10.74 -11.34
N ASP A 133 -7.01 10.28 -10.10
CA ASP A 133 -7.24 11.07 -8.89
C ASP A 133 -6.22 10.71 -7.79
N SER A 134 -5.23 11.57 -7.62
CA SER A 134 -4.17 11.38 -6.62
C SER A 134 -4.66 11.40 -5.16
N LEU A 135 -5.90 11.82 -4.91
CA LEU A 135 -6.54 11.81 -3.59
C LEU A 135 -7.73 10.84 -3.55
N ALA A 136 -7.77 9.89 -4.49
CA ALA A 136 -8.84 8.91 -4.60
C ALA A 136 -9.11 8.24 -3.24
N SER A 137 -10.39 8.18 -2.89
CA SER A 137 -10.89 7.36 -1.79
C SER A 137 -11.88 6.37 -2.39
N GLU A 138 -11.43 5.13 -2.60
CA GLU A 138 -12.15 4.12 -3.38
C GLU A 138 -11.88 2.73 -2.78
N VAL A 139 -12.83 1.82 -2.97
CA VAL A 139 -12.63 0.38 -2.70
C VAL A 139 -12.37 -0.30 -4.02
N LEU A 140 -11.15 -0.79 -4.24
CA LEU A 140 -10.83 -1.63 -5.40
C LEU A 140 -11.10 -3.10 -5.05
N ILE A 141 -11.96 -3.74 -5.82
CA ILE A 141 -12.26 -5.16 -5.77
C ILE A 141 -11.61 -5.82 -6.98
N TYR A 142 -10.49 -6.51 -6.78
CA TYR A 142 -9.86 -7.33 -7.80
C TYR A 142 -10.38 -8.76 -7.70
N THR A 143 -11.14 -9.20 -8.70
CA THR A 143 -11.76 -10.53 -8.72
C THR A 143 -11.04 -11.46 -9.67
N HIS A 144 -10.65 -12.62 -9.14
CA HIS A 144 -10.06 -13.72 -9.88
C HIS A 144 -11.01 -14.94 -9.91
N TYR A 145 -10.59 -16.11 -10.41
CA TYR A 145 -11.44 -17.30 -10.49
C TYR A 145 -11.85 -17.86 -9.13
N ASP A 146 -10.94 -17.84 -8.16
CA ASP A 146 -11.06 -18.51 -6.86
C ASP A 146 -10.89 -17.55 -5.68
N THR A 147 -10.56 -16.29 -5.95
CA THR A 147 -10.23 -15.28 -4.95
C THR A 147 -10.84 -13.93 -5.29
N VAL A 148 -11.15 -13.17 -4.24
CA VAL A 148 -11.56 -11.76 -4.29
C VAL A 148 -10.63 -10.99 -3.38
N SER A 149 -9.84 -10.11 -3.97
CA SER A 149 -8.95 -9.21 -3.24
C SER A 149 -9.57 -7.82 -3.15
N ILE A 150 -9.54 -7.25 -1.96
CA ILE A 150 -10.16 -5.97 -1.62
C ILE A 150 -9.04 -5.04 -1.17
N PHE A 151 -9.00 -3.86 -1.76
CA PHE A 151 -8.02 -2.82 -1.46
C PHE A 151 -8.79 -1.56 -1.05
N LEU A 152 -8.55 -1.07 0.16
CA LEU A 152 -9.13 0.17 0.64
C LEU A 152 -8.15 1.30 0.39
N ILE A 153 -8.48 2.17 -0.56
CA ILE A 153 -7.71 3.38 -0.84
C ILE A 153 -8.43 4.54 -0.17
N LYS A 154 -7.72 5.34 0.62
CA LYS A 154 -8.24 6.60 1.17
C LYS A 154 -7.23 7.71 0.98
N GLN A 155 -7.70 8.81 0.42
CA GLN A 155 -6.91 10.01 0.17
C GLN A 155 -5.58 9.71 -0.53
N GLY A 156 -5.64 8.82 -1.52
CA GLY A 156 -4.48 8.42 -2.31
C GLY A 156 -3.56 7.37 -1.66
N LYS A 157 -3.85 6.89 -0.45
CA LYS A 157 -3.05 5.87 0.25
C LYS A 157 -3.79 4.53 0.31
N LEU A 158 -3.07 3.44 0.07
CA LEU A 158 -3.56 2.09 0.37
C LEU A 158 -3.57 1.89 1.89
N VAL A 159 -4.75 1.82 2.49
CA VAL A 159 -4.94 1.72 3.95
C VAL A 159 -4.98 0.26 4.40
N HIS A 160 -5.63 -0.59 3.61
CA HIS A 160 -5.77 -2.01 3.92
C HIS A 160 -5.88 -2.83 2.63
N GLU A 161 -5.38 -4.05 2.69
CA GLU A 161 -5.47 -5.07 1.64
C GLU A 161 -5.87 -6.39 2.29
N LEU A 162 -6.79 -7.11 1.65
CA LEU A 162 -7.21 -8.43 2.11
C LEU A 162 -7.66 -9.28 0.93
N SER A 163 -7.41 -10.58 0.99
CA SER A 163 -7.93 -11.54 0.03
C SER A 163 -8.82 -12.59 0.72
N VAL A 164 -9.95 -12.90 0.10
CA VAL A 164 -10.88 -13.96 0.53
C VAL A 164 -11.18 -14.92 -0.63
N GLY A 165 -11.66 -16.12 -0.31
CA GLY A 165 -12.09 -17.07 -1.34
C GLY A 165 -13.33 -16.58 -2.08
N ARG A 166 -13.41 -16.84 -3.38
CA ARG A 166 -14.55 -16.50 -4.23
C ARG A 166 -15.57 -17.64 -4.25
N SER A 167 -16.84 -17.27 -4.21
CA SER A 167 -18.00 -18.15 -4.41
C SER A 167 -18.84 -17.67 -5.58
N ASP A 168 -19.98 -18.34 -5.83
CA ASP A 168 -20.97 -17.90 -6.83
C ASP A 168 -21.69 -16.60 -6.42
N ASN A 169 -21.47 -16.10 -5.21
CA ASN A 169 -22.09 -14.89 -4.69
C ASN A 169 -21.04 -13.85 -4.31
N ILE A 170 -20.65 -13.05 -5.31
CA ILE A 170 -19.63 -12.01 -5.17
C ILE A 170 -19.93 -11.02 -4.05
N VAL A 171 -21.21 -10.75 -3.79
CA VAL A 171 -21.62 -9.82 -2.73
C VAL A 171 -21.28 -10.41 -1.36
N GLN A 172 -21.57 -11.70 -1.13
CA GLN A 172 -21.22 -12.34 0.14
C GLN A 172 -19.71 -12.42 0.36
N ASP A 173 -18.95 -12.65 -0.71
CA ASP A 173 -17.49 -12.66 -0.66
C ASP A 173 -16.94 -11.27 -0.26
N ILE A 174 -17.46 -10.21 -0.90
CA ILE A 174 -17.12 -8.82 -0.55
C ILE A 174 -17.52 -8.50 0.88
N VAL A 175 -18.73 -8.91 1.30
CA VAL A 175 -19.24 -8.71 2.67
C VAL A 175 -18.35 -9.39 3.72
N GLU A 176 -17.94 -10.63 3.49
CA GLU A 176 -17.00 -11.37 4.34
C GLU A 176 -15.64 -10.67 4.40
N GLY A 177 -15.13 -10.24 3.24
CA GLY A 177 -13.90 -9.46 3.17
C GLY A 177 -14.00 -8.19 4.02
N LEU A 178 -14.99 -7.34 3.75
CA LEU A 178 -15.26 -6.09 4.48
C LEU A 178 -15.55 -6.28 5.97
N ALA A 179 -16.12 -7.42 6.38
CA ALA A 179 -16.32 -7.75 7.79
C ALA A 179 -15.00 -8.01 8.54
N ARG A 180 -13.93 -8.38 7.83
CA ARG A 180 -12.58 -8.48 8.40
C ARG A 180 -11.92 -7.10 8.48
N PHE A 181 -12.13 -6.23 7.49
CA PHE A 181 -11.70 -4.82 7.57
C PHE A 181 -12.26 -4.14 8.82
N THR A 182 -13.57 -4.24 9.09
CA THR A 182 -14.20 -3.52 10.22
C THR A 182 -13.73 -3.97 11.61
N LYS A 183 -13.05 -5.11 11.75
CA LYS A 183 -12.40 -5.51 13.00
C LYS A 183 -11.05 -4.82 13.21
N GLU A 184 -10.43 -4.34 12.14
CA GLU A 184 -9.09 -3.72 12.13
C GLU A 184 -9.16 -2.19 11.95
N LEU A 185 -10.28 -1.65 11.46
CA LEU A 185 -10.50 -0.21 11.31
C LEU A 185 -10.59 0.52 12.66
N THR A 186 -9.75 1.54 12.85
CA THR A 186 -9.88 2.51 13.96
C THR A 186 -11.03 3.49 13.72
N SER A 187 -11.46 4.22 14.76
CA SER A 187 -12.62 5.14 14.72
C SER A 187 -12.56 6.25 13.66
N LYS A 188 -11.38 6.58 13.11
CA LYS A 188 -11.20 7.53 12.00
C LYS A 188 -11.52 6.93 10.64
N ASP A 189 -11.43 5.61 10.48
CA ASP A 189 -11.68 4.93 9.22
C ASP A 189 -13.09 4.37 9.09
N ALA A 190 -13.93 4.57 10.11
CA ALA A 190 -15.21 3.90 10.31
C ALA A 190 -16.08 3.78 9.05
N TYR A 191 -16.05 4.78 8.15
CA TYR A 191 -16.83 4.74 6.90
C TYR A 191 -16.01 4.32 5.68
N LEU A 192 -16.64 3.49 4.85
CA LEU A 192 -16.10 3.06 3.56
C LEU A 192 -16.42 4.09 2.46
N PRO A 193 -15.50 4.31 1.50
CA PRO A 193 -15.73 5.23 0.40
C PRO A 193 -16.95 4.87 -0.45
N ALA A 194 -17.63 5.88 -0.98
CA ALA A 194 -18.84 5.71 -1.79
C ALA A 194 -18.57 5.29 -3.24
N LYS A 195 -17.31 4.99 -3.61
CA LYS A 195 -16.93 4.53 -4.94
C LYS A 195 -16.22 3.19 -4.82
N LEU A 196 -16.67 2.24 -5.63
CA LEU A 196 -16.15 0.88 -5.71
C LEU A 196 -15.75 0.59 -7.14
N VAL A 197 -14.53 0.09 -7.35
CA VAL A 197 -14.04 -0.32 -8.66
C VAL A 197 -13.95 -1.84 -8.67
N LEU A 198 -14.75 -2.49 -9.50
CA LEU A 198 -14.67 -3.93 -9.75
C LEU A 198 -13.74 -4.17 -10.94
N ALA A 199 -12.56 -4.72 -10.68
CA ALA A 199 -11.59 -5.09 -11.71
C ALA A 199 -11.52 -6.61 -11.84
N SER A 200 -11.52 -7.12 -13.07
CA SER A 200 -11.22 -8.52 -13.32
C SER A 200 -10.62 -8.76 -14.71
N PRO A 201 -9.47 -9.44 -14.79
CA PRO A 201 -8.93 -9.89 -16.06
C PRO A 201 -9.59 -11.19 -16.57
N VAL A 202 -10.33 -11.91 -15.72
CA VAL A 202 -10.81 -13.27 -16.01
C VAL A 202 -12.31 -13.38 -16.25
N LEU A 203 -13.10 -12.40 -15.81
CA LEU A 203 -14.54 -12.38 -16.00
C LEU A 203 -14.91 -11.86 -17.39
N SER A 204 -15.87 -12.52 -18.04
CA SER A 204 -16.46 -12.00 -19.27
C SER A 204 -17.23 -10.70 -19.01
N VAL A 205 -17.47 -9.91 -20.07
CA VAL A 205 -18.27 -8.68 -19.99
C VAL A 205 -19.65 -8.93 -19.38
N GLN A 206 -20.26 -10.09 -19.65
CA GLN A 206 -21.56 -10.44 -19.07
C GLN A 206 -21.45 -10.70 -17.57
N GLU A 207 -20.46 -11.49 -17.13
CA GLU A 207 -20.25 -11.78 -15.71
C GLU A 207 -19.88 -10.52 -14.93
N MET A 208 -19.10 -9.61 -15.52
CA MET A 208 -18.79 -8.30 -14.93
C MET A 208 -20.06 -7.46 -14.73
N ASN A 209 -20.96 -7.40 -15.72
CA ASN A 209 -22.23 -6.68 -15.61
C ASN A 209 -23.15 -7.31 -14.55
N ASP A 210 -23.20 -8.64 -14.51
CA ASP A 210 -24.00 -9.37 -13.52
C ASP A 210 -23.48 -9.11 -12.10
N ALA A 211 -22.15 -9.16 -11.90
CA ALA A 211 -21.51 -8.83 -10.63
C ALA A 211 -21.75 -7.36 -10.23
N GLN A 212 -21.57 -6.41 -11.14
CA GLN A 212 -21.86 -4.99 -10.92
C GLN A 212 -23.31 -4.78 -10.48
N GLN A 213 -24.27 -5.45 -11.14
CA GLN A 213 -25.68 -5.36 -10.80
C GLN A 213 -25.96 -5.95 -9.41
N GLN A 214 -25.38 -7.10 -9.09
CA GLN A 214 -25.52 -7.73 -7.77
C GLN A 214 -24.98 -6.83 -6.65
N ILE A 215 -23.78 -6.27 -6.84
CA ILE A 215 -23.16 -5.33 -5.89
C ILE A 215 -24.04 -4.09 -5.74
N THR A 216 -24.47 -3.47 -6.84
CA THR A 216 -25.28 -2.23 -6.80
C THR A 216 -26.66 -2.45 -6.13
N SER A 217 -27.22 -3.66 -6.25
CA SER A 217 -28.56 -3.98 -5.71
C SER A 217 -28.57 -4.36 -4.22
N TYR A 218 -27.39 -4.54 -3.61
CA TYR A 218 -27.27 -4.90 -2.21
C TYR A 218 -27.45 -3.66 -1.30
N ASP A 219 -28.09 -3.84 -0.13
CA ASP A 219 -28.28 -2.76 0.84
C ASP A 219 -27.03 -2.58 1.70
N TRP A 220 -26.09 -1.78 1.18
CA TRP A 220 -24.83 -1.48 1.85
C TRP A 220 -25.01 -0.60 3.08
N SER A 221 -25.97 0.33 3.07
CA SER A 221 -26.17 1.32 4.14
C SER A 221 -26.72 0.73 5.43
N GLU A 222 -27.54 -0.32 5.35
CA GLU A 222 -28.10 -0.98 6.54
C GLU A 222 -27.13 -1.98 7.17
N ASN A 223 -26.23 -2.59 6.39
CA ASN A 223 -25.45 -3.75 6.80
C ASN A 223 -23.94 -3.50 6.94
N HIS A 224 -23.42 -2.43 6.34
CA HIS A 224 -22.00 -2.10 6.32
C HIS A 224 -21.81 -0.58 6.47
N PRO A 225 -20.61 -0.10 6.85
CA PRO A 225 -20.43 1.31 7.15
C PRO A 225 -20.23 2.16 5.88
N PHE A 226 -21.07 1.96 4.87
CA PHE A 226 -21.18 2.86 3.74
C PHE A 226 -22.16 3.97 4.10
N VAL A 227 -21.77 5.23 3.91
CA VAL A 227 -22.67 6.40 4.15
C VAL A 227 -23.86 6.39 3.18
N GLN A 228 -23.65 5.84 1.99
CA GLN A 228 -24.64 5.65 0.93
C GLN A 228 -24.24 4.44 0.07
N ALA A 229 -25.17 3.90 -0.72
CA ALA A 229 -24.84 2.83 -1.67
C ALA A 229 -23.68 3.25 -2.58
N PRO A 230 -22.65 2.40 -2.76
CA PRO A 230 -21.48 2.74 -3.54
C PRO A 230 -21.82 2.82 -5.03
N VAL A 231 -21.18 3.76 -5.72
CA VAL A 231 -21.13 3.79 -7.19
C VAL A 231 -20.11 2.76 -7.64
N VAL A 232 -20.58 1.76 -8.40
CA VAL A 232 -19.73 0.67 -8.88
C VAL A 232 -19.25 0.96 -10.31
N GLU A 233 -17.96 1.19 -10.48
CA GLU A 233 -17.28 1.23 -11.77
C GLU A 233 -16.65 -0.14 -12.08
N THR A 234 -16.47 -0.46 -13.36
CA THR A 234 -15.87 -1.72 -13.80
C THR A 234 -14.60 -1.48 -14.60
N MET A 235 -13.59 -2.33 -14.39
CA MET A 235 -12.38 -2.43 -15.18
C MET A 235 -12.32 -3.84 -15.78
N THR A 236 -12.52 -3.92 -17.09
CA THR A 236 -12.49 -5.16 -17.87
C THR A 236 -11.06 -5.62 -18.11
N THR A 237 -10.88 -6.81 -18.68
CA THR A 237 -9.55 -7.35 -19.05
C THR A 237 -8.70 -6.38 -19.87
N LEU A 238 -9.31 -5.63 -20.80
CA LEU A 238 -8.58 -4.63 -21.60
C LEU A 238 -8.17 -3.41 -20.75
N ASP A 239 -9.04 -2.96 -19.84
CA ASP A 239 -8.70 -1.86 -18.93
C ASP A 239 -7.54 -2.24 -18.00
N VAL A 240 -7.51 -3.50 -17.54
CA VAL A 240 -6.42 -4.07 -16.74
C VAL A 240 -5.12 -4.11 -17.55
N LEU A 241 -5.15 -4.61 -18.80
CA LEU A 241 -3.99 -4.61 -19.68
C LEU A 241 -3.44 -3.19 -19.90
N TYR A 242 -4.31 -2.21 -20.13
CA TYR A 242 -3.90 -0.83 -20.30
C TYR A 242 -3.33 -0.21 -19.03
N ALA A 243 -3.85 -0.54 -17.86
CA ALA A 243 -3.26 -0.13 -16.59
C ALA A 243 -1.81 -0.63 -16.45
N VAL A 244 -1.59 -1.92 -16.77
CA VAL A 244 -0.25 -2.54 -16.75
C VAL A 244 0.69 -1.85 -17.74
N VAL A 245 0.25 -1.60 -18.97
CA VAL A 245 1.03 -0.91 -20.00
C VAL A 245 1.36 0.53 -19.58
N GLU A 246 0.41 1.25 -18.98
CA GLU A 246 0.61 2.63 -18.52
C GLU A 246 1.62 2.70 -17.37
N GLN A 247 1.56 1.78 -16.39
CA GLN A 247 2.55 1.73 -15.32
C GLN A 247 3.93 1.31 -15.84
N ALA A 248 3.98 0.29 -16.70
CA ALA A 248 5.20 -0.18 -17.34
C ALA A 248 5.88 0.95 -18.12
N GLY A 249 5.12 1.67 -18.95
CA GLY A 249 5.65 2.77 -19.75
C GLY A 249 6.13 3.94 -18.91
N THR A 250 5.47 4.22 -17.79
CA THR A 250 5.89 5.29 -16.86
C THR A 250 7.25 4.96 -16.25
N ALA A 251 7.41 3.73 -15.77
CA ALA A 251 8.66 3.28 -15.15
C ALA A 251 9.81 3.18 -16.16
N VAL A 252 9.55 2.68 -17.38
CA VAL A 252 10.55 2.65 -18.46
C VAL A 252 10.93 4.07 -18.93
N ALA A 253 9.97 5.00 -19.00
CA ALA A 253 10.25 6.40 -19.32
C ALA A 253 11.13 7.07 -18.25
N GLU A 254 10.87 6.80 -16.97
CA GLU A 254 11.69 7.29 -15.85
C GLU A 254 13.11 6.73 -15.91
N ALA A 255 13.26 5.41 -16.09
CA ALA A 255 14.57 4.75 -16.16
C ALA A 255 15.42 5.25 -17.33
N LYS A 256 14.79 5.50 -18.49
CA LYS A 256 15.47 6.05 -19.68
C LYS A 256 15.62 7.58 -19.65
N GLY A 257 15.24 8.25 -18.56
CA GLY A 257 15.38 9.71 -18.39
C GLY A 257 14.48 10.54 -19.30
N LEU A 258 13.38 9.97 -19.78
CA LEU A 258 12.42 10.58 -20.70
C LEU A 258 11.32 11.38 -19.95
N SER A 259 11.22 11.25 -18.62
CA SER A 259 10.31 12.03 -17.76
C SER A 259 11.05 12.73 -16.59
N SER A 260 10.46 13.81 -16.05
CA SER A 260 10.95 14.42 -14.80
C SER A 260 10.43 13.60 -13.62
N LYS A 261 11.35 13.22 -12.72
CA LYS A 261 11.11 12.46 -11.48
C LYS A 261 9.75 12.78 -10.85
N THR A 262 8.79 11.87 -10.96
CA THR A 262 7.60 11.87 -10.11
C THR A 262 8.02 11.32 -8.75
N ASN A 263 7.69 12.04 -7.68
CA ASN A 263 8.17 11.74 -6.34
C ASN A 263 7.51 10.45 -5.82
N LYS A 264 8.25 9.35 -5.82
CA LYS A 264 7.85 8.06 -5.25
C LYS A 264 7.99 8.13 -3.73
N GLN A 265 6.90 8.42 -3.02
CA GLN A 265 6.75 8.09 -1.60
C GLN A 265 5.30 7.72 -1.30
N ILE A 266 4.99 6.42 -1.33
CA ILE A 266 3.89 5.84 -0.55
C ILE A 266 4.39 4.49 -0.01
N GLY A 267 4.38 4.35 1.30
CA GLY A 267 4.82 3.15 2.01
C GLY A 267 3.82 2.01 1.90
N SER A 268 4.19 1.00 1.12
CA SER A 268 4.05 -0.42 1.45
C SER A 268 5.37 -1.06 1.02
N LYS A 269 5.75 -2.21 1.59
CA LYS A 269 6.83 -3.03 1.01
C LYS A 269 6.38 -3.49 -0.37
N MET A 270 6.62 -2.68 -1.39
CA MET A 270 6.41 -3.00 -2.80
C MET A 270 7.80 -3.09 -3.44
N PRO A 271 8.12 -4.19 -4.14
CA PRO A 271 9.41 -4.32 -4.80
C PRO A 271 9.57 -3.18 -5.82
N GLU A 272 10.70 -2.47 -5.73
CA GLU A 272 11.12 -1.54 -6.78
C GLU A 272 11.25 -2.28 -8.11
N MET A 273 10.98 -1.58 -9.23
CA MET A 273 11.24 -2.13 -10.56
C MET A 273 12.73 -2.46 -10.65
N VAL A 274 13.06 -3.75 -10.70
CA VAL A 274 14.42 -4.27 -10.89
C VAL A 274 14.79 -4.06 -12.36
N THR A 275 15.83 -3.26 -12.62
CA THR A 275 16.18 -2.78 -13.98
C THR A 275 17.37 -3.50 -14.61
N ASP A 276 17.88 -4.58 -14.00
CA ASP A 276 18.96 -5.40 -14.56
C ASP A 276 18.58 -6.89 -14.65
N ALA A 277 18.89 -7.52 -15.78
CA ALA A 277 18.67 -8.95 -16.03
C ALA A 277 19.42 -9.87 -15.04
N GLU A 278 20.50 -9.37 -14.43
CA GLU A 278 21.28 -10.06 -13.40
C GLU A 278 20.58 -10.06 -12.03
N GLU A 279 19.67 -9.12 -11.78
CA GLU A 279 18.96 -8.96 -10.50
C GLU A 279 17.51 -9.53 -10.55
N PHE A 280 17.07 -10.04 -11.72
CA PHE A 280 15.84 -10.85 -11.91
C PHE A 280 15.85 -12.20 -11.13
N GLY A 281 16.88 -12.42 -10.30
CA GLY A 281 17.04 -13.58 -9.44
C GLY A 281 17.45 -14.86 -10.17
N PHE A 282 18.14 -14.73 -11.30
CA PHE A 282 18.82 -15.83 -11.98
C PHE A 282 20.24 -16.00 -11.42
N GLU A 283 20.38 -16.35 -10.14
CA GLU A 283 21.69 -16.77 -9.63
C GLU A 283 22.17 -17.99 -10.43
N ASN A 284 23.43 -17.94 -10.86
CA ASN A 284 24.14 -19.08 -11.44
C ASN A 284 24.17 -20.21 -10.40
N ILE A 285 23.34 -21.22 -10.59
CA ILE A 285 23.50 -22.50 -9.90
C ILE A 285 24.84 -23.08 -10.33
N ASP A 286 25.75 -23.21 -9.36
CA ASP A 286 27.03 -23.91 -9.50
C ASP A 286 26.87 -25.18 -10.34
N SER A 287 27.53 -25.19 -11.49
CA SER A 287 27.71 -26.39 -12.29
C SER A 287 28.81 -27.26 -11.66
N PRO A 288 28.59 -28.57 -11.43
CA PRO A 288 29.69 -29.50 -11.49
C PRO A 288 29.91 -29.89 -12.96
N VAL A 289 31.11 -29.56 -13.40
CA VAL A 289 31.79 -29.99 -14.62
C VAL A 289 31.52 -31.47 -14.96
N ASN A 290 31.11 -31.72 -16.20
CA ASN A 290 31.70 -32.81 -16.97
C ASN A 290 31.76 -32.49 -18.48
N SER A 291 33.00 -32.22 -18.89
CA SER A 291 33.67 -32.39 -20.18
C SER A 291 32.86 -32.86 -21.39
N GLY A 292 33.00 -32.14 -22.51
CA GLY A 292 32.70 -32.68 -23.84
C GLY A 292 32.77 -31.67 -24.99
N ASP A 293 33.99 -31.26 -25.36
CA ASP A 293 34.45 -30.85 -26.70
C ASP A 293 33.79 -29.73 -27.53
N ASN A 294 34.68 -28.81 -27.93
CA ASN A 294 34.76 -28.05 -29.18
C ASN A 294 33.57 -27.15 -29.59
N PHE A 295 33.77 -25.83 -29.60
CA PHE A 295 34.25 -25.10 -30.79
C PHE A 295 34.48 -23.61 -30.48
N GLN A 296 35.51 -23.05 -31.12
CA GLN A 296 35.82 -21.63 -31.16
C GLN A 296 34.78 -20.82 -31.96
N THR A 297 34.73 -19.56 -31.60
CA THR A 297 34.01 -18.40 -32.12
C THR A 297 33.96 -18.29 -33.65
N SER A 298 32.77 -18.00 -34.20
CA SER A 298 32.63 -17.11 -35.37
C SER A 298 31.18 -16.64 -35.58
N VAL A 299 31.03 -15.31 -35.57
CA VAL A 299 30.25 -14.43 -36.47
C VAL A 299 28.90 -14.94 -36.98
N ASP A 300 27.86 -14.19 -36.60
CA ASP A 300 26.57 -13.88 -37.27
C ASP A 300 26.06 -14.86 -38.35
N PRO A 301 24.83 -15.37 -38.19
CA PRO A 301 23.99 -15.57 -39.36
C PRO A 301 22.56 -15.04 -39.17
N GLN A 302 22.19 -14.17 -40.12
CA GLN A 302 20.83 -14.00 -40.61
C GLN A 302 20.09 -15.34 -40.71
N ALA A 303 18.90 -15.42 -40.11
CA ALA A 303 18.00 -16.54 -40.29
C ALA A 303 17.26 -16.42 -41.64
N THR A 304 17.56 -17.36 -42.53
CA THR A 304 16.86 -17.61 -43.79
C THR A 304 15.64 -18.52 -43.57
N SER A 305 14.50 -18.11 -44.14
CA SER A 305 13.52 -18.82 -44.98
C SER A 305 13.32 -20.36 -44.87
N PHE A 306 12.08 -20.74 -45.24
CA PHE A 306 11.50 -22.06 -45.61
C PHE A 306 10.79 -22.80 -44.45
N GLY A 307 9.51 -23.18 -44.49
CA GLY A 307 8.49 -23.23 -45.55
C GLY A 307 8.01 -24.67 -45.80
N VAL A 308 6.71 -24.96 -45.68
CA VAL A 308 5.99 -26.04 -46.42
C VAL A 308 4.52 -25.61 -46.65
N PRO A 309 3.92 -25.86 -47.84
CA PRO A 309 2.70 -25.20 -48.31
C PRO A 309 1.46 -26.10 -48.20
N ILE A 310 0.27 -25.51 -47.99
CA ILE A 310 -1.00 -26.19 -48.32
C ILE A 310 -1.99 -25.25 -49.00
N SER A 311 -2.44 -25.77 -50.15
CA SER A 311 -3.44 -25.36 -51.13
C SER A 311 -4.66 -24.57 -50.64
N VAL A 312 -4.92 -23.50 -51.40
CA VAL A 312 -6.18 -22.79 -51.50
C VAL A 312 -7.21 -23.65 -52.21
N SER A 313 -8.33 -23.98 -51.56
CA SER A 313 -9.58 -24.20 -52.28
C SER A 313 -10.83 -24.12 -51.38
N LYS A 314 -11.71 -23.19 -51.78
CA LYS A 314 -13.18 -23.18 -51.69
C LYS A 314 -13.86 -22.87 -50.35
N LEU A 315 -14.42 -21.66 -50.26
CA LEU A 315 -15.87 -21.29 -50.30
C LEU A 315 -16.05 -19.88 -49.65
N PRO A 316 -17.19 -19.19 -49.80
CA PRO A 316 -17.77 -18.57 -50.98
C PRO A 316 -17.82 -17.02 -50.86
N GLU A 317 -18.00 -16.33 -51.99
CA GLU A 317 -18.37 -14.90 -52.01
C GLU A 317 -19.75 -14.69 -51.39
N VAL A 318 -19.83 -13.80 -50.38
CA VAL A 318 -21.06 -13.14 -49.98
C VAL A 318 -20.91 -11.65 -50.26
N THR A 319 -21.46 -11.23 -51.39
CA THR A 319 -21.78 -9.84 -51.67
C THR A 319 -22.81 -9.34 -50.66
N ASN A 320 -22.50 -8.27 -49.93
CA ASN A 320 -23.52 -7.44 -49.31
C ASN A 320 -23.40 -6.01 -49.82
N ARG A 321 -24.38 -5.65 -50.64
CA ARG A 321 -24.74 -4.29 -51.03
C ARG A 321 -25.16 -3.52 -49.78
N PHE A 322 -24.63 -2.33 -49.61
CA PHE A 322 -25.20 -1.34 -48.70
C PHE A 322 -26.42 -0.70 -49.38
N ASP A 323 -27.61 -1.20 -49.07
CA ASP A 323 -28.86 -0.48 -49.33
C ASP A 323 -29.10 0.54 -48.22
N ALA A 324 -29.26 1.79 -48.63
CA ALA A 324 -29.58 2.91 -47.77
C ALA A 324 -30.94 2.70 -47.07
N VAL A 325 -30.92 2.69 -45.74
CA VAL A 325 -32.14 2.68 -44.93
C VAL A 325 -32.69 4.10 -44.82
N ASN A 326 -33.78 4.36 -45.55
CA ASN A 326 -34.64 5.51 -45.31
C ASN A 326 -35.43 5.34 -44.00
N PRO A 327 -35.56 6.37 -43.15
CA PRO A 327 -36.47 6.32 -42.01
C PRO A 327 -37.93 6.42 -42.48
N VAL A 328 -38.70 5.38 -42.23
CA VAL A 328 -40.16 5.36 -42.42
C VAL A 328 -40.81 6.29 -41.40
N VAL A 329 -41.15 7.51 -41.83
CA VAL A 329 -42.02 8.41 -41.09
C VAL A 329 -43.44 7.85 -41.09
N LYS A 330 -43.91 7.29 -39.97
CA LYS A 330 -45.34 7.03 -39.74
C LYS A 330 -46.09 8.35 -39.77
N LYS A 331 -46.89 8.57 -40.83
CA LYS A 331 -47.84 9.68 -40.92
C LYS A 331 -48.95 9.51 -39.87
N ILE A 332 -48.81 10.17 -38.73
CA ILE A 332 -49.92 10.42 -37.82
C ILE A 332 -50.86 11.43 -38.50
N LYS A 333 -52.02 10.96 -38.97
CA LYS A 333 -53.13 11.85 -39.35
C LYS A 333 -53.67 12.52 -38.09
N LYS A 334 -53.12 13.69 -37.73
CA LYS A 334 -53.75 14.59 -36.76
C LYS A 334 -55.06 15.12 -37.35
N SER A 335 -56.18 14.61 -36.87
CA SER A 335 -57.48 15.21 -37.10
C SER A 335 -57.48 16.59 -36.41
N ARG A 336 -57.44 17.65 -37.21
CA ARG A 336 -57.49 19.02 -36.73
C ARG A 336 -58.96 19.35 -36.45
N GLN A 337 -59.51 18.86 -35.34
CA GLN A 337 -60.76 19.40 -34.81
C GLN A 337 -60.46 20.81 -34.28
N MET A 338 -60.92 21.81 -35.02
CA MET A 338 -60.84 23.22 -34.65
C MET A 338 -61.63 23.46 -33.35
N PRO A 339 -61.05 24.13 -32.33
CA PRO A 339 -61.77 24.47 -31.11
C PRO A 339 -62.98 25.35 -31.44
N ILE A 340 -64.09 25.11 -30.72
CA ILE A 340 -65.43 25.67 -30.97
C ILE A 340 -65.43 27.22 -31.02
N ILE A 341 -64.42 27.86 -30.42
CA ILE A 341 -64.20 29.32 -30.40
C ILE A 341 -63.94 29.86 -31.83
N PHE A 342 -63.22 29.13 -32.69
CA PHE A 342 -62.95 29.55 -34.07
C PHE A 342 -64.18 29.44 -35.00
N LYS A 343 -65.16 28.57 -34.70
CA LYS A 343 -66.40 28.47 -35.50
C LYS A 343 -67.33 29.67 -35.32
N LYS A 344 -67.30 30.34 -34.16
CA LYS A 344 -68.05 31.59 -33.93
C LYS A 344 -67.40 32.79 -34.65
N ILE A 345 -66.07 32.88 -34.64
CA ILE A 345 -65.32 33.96 -35.31
C ILE A 345 -65.40 33.82 -36.84
N HIS A 346 -65.36 32.59 -37.37
CA HIS A 346 -65.46 32.34 -38.82
C HIS A 346 -66.85 32.65 -39.40
N ARG A 347 -67.94 32.38 -38.67
CA ARG A 347 -69.32 32.75 -39.06
C ARG A 347 -69.58 34.25 -38.98
N TRP A 348 -68.96 34.95 -38.03
CA TRP A 348 -69.03 36.42 -37.93
C TRP A 348 -68.25 37.11 -39.08
N TYR A 349 -67.09 36.56 -39.44
CA TYR A 349 -66.22 37.07 -40.51
C TYR A 349 -66.75 36.82 -41.94
N SER A 350 -67.48 35.73 -42.21
CA SER A 350 -67.95 35.40 -43.57
C SER A 350 -69.02 36.35 -44.13
N ASN A 351 -69.79 37.01 -43.24
CA ASN A 351 -70.94 37.85 -43.59
C ASN A 351 -70.70 39.36 -43.42
N HIS A 352 -69.48 39.78 -43.06
CA HIS A 352 -69.15 41.22 -42.90
C HIS A 352 -68.73 41.87 -44.24
N PRO A 353 -69.24 43.07 -44.55
CA PRO A 353 -69.05 43.73 -45.85
C PRO A 353 -67.58 44.10 -46.16
N HIS A 354 -66.71 44.12 -45.15
CA HIS A 354 -65.29 44.52 -45.26
C HIS A 354 -64.29 43.42 -44.87
N LYS A 355 -64.62 42.14 -45.09
CA LYS A 355 -63.79 40.98 -44.71
C LYS A 355 -62.30 41.08 -45.06
N LYS A 356 -61.95 41.59 -46.26
CA LYS A 356 -60.54 41.77 -46.68
C LYS A 356 -59.79 42.84 -45.86
N ILE A 357 -60.49 43.88 -45.40
CA ILE A 357 -59.92 44.98 -44.60
C ILE A 357 -59.73 44.51 -43.15
N ILE A 358 -60.68 43.75 -42.61
CA ILE A 358 -60.60 43.16 -41.27
C ILE A 358 -59.44 42.16 -41.18
N LEU A 359 -59.26 41.30 -42.20
CA LEU A 359 -58.14 40.35 -42.24
C LEU A 359 -56.80 41.05 -42.42
N GLY A 360 -56.72 42.08 -43.28
CA GLY A 360 -55.54 42.92 -43.41
C GLY A 360 -55.17 43.65 -42.12
N GLY A 361 -56.16 44.17 -41.39
CA GLY A 361 -55.98 44.81 -40.09
C GLY A 361 -55.54 43.84 -38.99
N ILE A 362 -56.07 42.61 -38.96
CA ILE A 362 -55.65 41.57 -38.00
C ILE A 362 -54.22 41.11 -38.29
N ILE A 363 -53.89 40.84 -39.56
CA ILE A 363 -52.53 40.45 -39.95
C ILE A 363 -51.54 41.59 -39.66
N GLY A 364 -51.90 42.83 -40.02
CA GLY A 364 -51.11 44.01 -39.70
C GLY A 364 -50.91 44.21 -38.20
N GLY A 365 -51.97 44.06 -37.41
CA GLY A 365 -51.92 44.16 -35.94
C GLY A 365 -51.05 43.07 -35.31
N ILE A 366 -51.12 41.84 -35.80
CA ILE A 366 -50.26 40.73 -35.33
C ILE A 366 -48.79 40.99 -35.67
N ILE A 367 -48.50 41.47 -36.87
CA ILE A 367 -47.12 41.81 -37.28
C ILE A 367 -46.57 42.94 -36.41
N THR A 368 -47.36 43.99 -36.16
CA THR A 368 -46.96 45.09 -35.27
C THR A 368 -46.72 44.60 -33.85
N LEU A 369 -47.57 43.71 -33.32
CA LEU A 369 -47.40 43.14 -31.99
C LEU A 369 -46.16 42.24 -31.90
N LEU A 370 -45.88 41.45 -32.93
CA LEU A 370 -44.63 40.67 -33.05
C LEU A 370 -43.40 41.57 -33.12
N ALA A 371 -43.46 42.69 -33.85
CA ALA A 371 -42.37 43.65 -33.94
C ALA A 371 -42.13 44.37 -32.60
N MET A 372 -43.19 44.78 -31.90
CA MET A 372 -43.09 45.35 -30.54
C MET A 372 -42.53 44.33 -29.55
N PHE A 373 -42.99 43.08 -29.62
CA PHE A 373 -42.49 42.00 -28.76
C PHE A 373 -41.02 41.68 -29.04
N ALA A 374 -40.61 41.61 -30.31
CA ALA A 374 -39.21 41.43 -30.70
C ALA A 374 -38.35 42.62 -30.25
N GLY A 375 -38.82 43.86 -30.41
CA GLY A 375 -38.15 45.07 -29.92
C GLY A 375 -38.01 45.07 -28.40
N TRP A 376 -39.03 44.62 -27.68
CA TRP A 376 -38.98 44.48 -26.22
C TRP A 376 -37.95 43.42 -25.80
N ILE A 377 -37.91 42.26 -26.45
CA ILE A 377 -36.89 41.22 -26.18
C ILE A 377 -35.48 41.75 -26.43
N VAL A 378 -35.26 42.47 -27.54
CA VAL A 378 -33.96 43.09 -27.84
C VAL A 378 -33.57 44.11 -26.76
N MET A 379 -34.53 44.88 -26.23
CA MET A 379 -34.25 45.85 -25.17
C MET A 379 -34.19 45.27 -23.75
N ALA A 380 -34.80 44.12 -23.46
CA ALA A 380 -34.96 43.61 -22.10
C ALA A 380 -34.18 42.30 -21.81
N HIS A 381 -33.39 41.81 -22.78
CA HIS A 381 -32.61 40.59 -22.58
C HIS A 381 -31.57 40.76 -21.45
N GLN A 382 -31.37 39.67 -20.70
CA GLN A 382 -30.31 39.50 -19.71
C GLN A 382 -29.32 38.46 -20.20
N LEU A 383 -28.06 38.64 -19.82
CA LEU A 383 -26.95 37.74 -20.09
C LEU A 383 -26.52 37.10 -18.77
N GLU A 384 -26.60 35.79 -18.70
CA GLU A 384 -26.06 35.01 -17.59
C GLU A 384 -24.78 34.34 -18.06
N ILE A 385 -23.70 34.51 -17.31
CA ILE A 385 -22.38 33.97 -17.60
C ILE A 385 -22.04 33.01 -16.49
N SER A 386 -21.75 31.76 -16.83
CA SER A 386 -21.20 30.76 -15.92
C SER A 386 -19.69 30.73 -16.09
N VAL A 387 -18.92 30.96 -15.04
CA VAL A 387 -17.45 31.01 -15.07
C VAL A 387 -16.89 29.99 -14.10
N GLN A 388 -15.88 29.25 -14.54
CA GLN A 388 -15.05 28.39 -13.69
C GLN A 388 -13.68 29.06 -13.56
N LEU A 389 -13.26 29.36 -12.32
CA LEU A 389 -11.98 30.02 -12.06
C LEU A 389 -10.83 29.00 -12.09
N ALA A 390 -9.67 29.43 -12.57
CA ALA A 390 -8.46 28.62 -12.55
C ALA A 390 -7.96 28.44 -11.10
N GLU A 391 -7.97 27.20 -10.63
CA GLU A 391 -7.43 26.81 -9.32
C GLU A 391 -6.05 26.18 -9.48
N LYS A 392 -5.13 26.49 -8.55
CA LYS A 392 -3.85 25.80 -8.46
C LYS A 392 -3.80 25.03 -7.16
N VAL A 393 -3.65 23.71 -7.27
CA VAL A 393 -3.38 22.85 -6.13
C VAL A 393 -1.90 22.96 -5.76
N ILE A 394 -1.63 23.26 -4.49
CA ILE A 394 -0.31 23.31 -3.87
C ILE A 394 -0.22 22.12 -2.93
N LYS A 395 0.80 21.29 -3.12
CA LYS A 395 1.12 20.15 -2.26
C LYS A 395 2.49 20.38 -1.65
N LYS A 396 2.59 20.31 -0.32
CA LYS A 396 3.85 20.51 0.41
C LYS A 396 3.92 19.62 1.63
N ASP A 397 5.05 18.95 1.79
CA ASP A 397 5.39 18.25 3.01
C ASP A 397 6.03 19.25 3.99
N VAL A 398 5.50 19.30 5.21
CA VAL A 398 5.88 20.23 6.26
C VAL A 398 6.18 19.46 7.53
N GLU A 399 7.38 19.66 8.05
CA GLU A 399 7.80 19.11 9.35
C GLU A 399 7.54 20.16 10.43
N ILE A 400 6.63 19.87 11.36
CA ILE A 400 6.29 20.76 12.47
C ILE A 400 6.83 20.20 13.78
N LEU A 401 7.66 20.99 14.46
CA LEU A 401 8.15 20.62 15.79
C LEU A 401 7.17 21.10 16.87
N ILE A 402 6.55 20.15 17.58
CA ILE A 402 5.70 20.44 18.73
C ILE A 402 6.58 20.43 19.99
N ASP A 403 6.77 21.61 20.58
CA ASP A 403 7.61 21.80 21.77
C ASP A 403 6.78 22.32 22.96
N PRO A 404 6.66 21.56 24.07
CA PRO A 404 5.97 22.02 25.27
C PRO A 404 6.80 23.00 26.12
N THR A 405 8.07 23.25 25.77
CA THR A 405 8.97 24.14 26.52
C THR A 405 8.93 25.59 26.03
N VAL A 406 8.34 25.85 24.85
CA VAL A 406 8.21 27.21 24.30
C VAL A 406 6.97 27.93 24.84
N ALA A 407 7.09 29.24 25.05
CA ALA A 407 5.99 30.06 25.56
C ALA A 407 4.88 30.32 24.52
N SER A 408 5.24 30.33 23.22
CA SER A 408 4.37 30.61 22.08
C SER A 408 4.88 29.92 20.81
N SER A 409 3.98 29.58 19.89
CA SER A 409 4.32 29.04 18.56
C SER A 409 5.15 30.04 17.75
N ARG A 410 6.02 29.53 16.87
CA ARG A 410 6.88 30.30 15.96
C ARG A 410 6.67 29.78 14.53
N PRO A 411 5.77 30.39 13.76
CA PRO A 411 5.42 29.92 12.43
C PRO A 411 6.58 29.88 11.43
N ASP A 412 7.46 30.90 11.46
CA ASP A 412 8.61 30.97 10.54
C ASP A 412 9.65 29.86 10.80
N GLU A 413 9.70 29.32 12.01
CA GLU A 413 10.58 28.21 12.42
C GLU A 413 9.87 26.85 12.37
N GLN A 414 8.58 26.80 11.99
CA GLN A 414 7.72 25.61 12.05
C GLN A 414 7.65 24.98 13.46
N ILE A 415 7.69 25.81 14.50
CA ILE A 415 7.57 25.37 15.90
C ILE A 415 6.17 25.64 16.41
N LEU A 416 5.47 24.60 16.83
CA LEU A 416 4.17 24.66 17.47
C LEU A 416 4.34 24.57 18.99
N LYS A 417 3.65 25.44 19.74
CA LYS A 417 3.57 25.30 21.19
C LYS A 417 2.73 24.08 21.54
N GLY A 418 3.28 23.21 22.38
CA GLY A 418 2.55 22.13 23.02
C GLY A 418 2.28 22.35 24.51
N SER A 419 1.50 21.46 25.11
CA SER A 419 1.38 21.32 26.57
C SER A 419 1.67 19.89 26.98
N LEU A 420 2.56 19.69 27.95
CA LEU A 420 2.93 18.36 28.42
C LEU A 420 1.85 17.79 29.34
N GLU A 421 1.38 16.58 29.05
CA GLU A 421 0.47 15.80 29.90
C GLU A 421 1.13 14.44 30.21
N LYS A 422 0.91 13.93 31.42
CA LYS A 422 1.37 12.60 31.82
C LYS A 422 0.19 11.67 32.02
N LEU A 423 0.33 10.45 31.54
CA LEU A 423 -0.65 9.38 31.69
C LEU A 423 -0.01 8.22 32.43
N GLU A 424 -0.63 7.76 33.50
CA GLU A 424 -0.18 6.58 34.26
C GLU A 424 -0.97 5.37 33.82
N ILE A 425 -0.27 4.32 33.40
CA ILE A 425 -0.88 3.07 32.94
C ILE A 425 -0.23 1.91 33.66
N THR A 426 -1.08 1.01 34.13
CA THR A 426 -0.67 -0.22 34.81
C THR A 426 -1.11 -1.42 33.99
N ASP A 427 -0.23 -2.42 33.91
CA ASP A 427 -0.52 -3.72 33.34
C ASP A 427 0.45 -4.76 33.90
N SER A 428 0.20 -6.04 33.60
CA SER A 428 0.97 -7.17 34.11
C SER A 428 1.38 -8.11 32.98
N GLU A 429 2.58 -8.67 33.05
CA GLU A 429 3.08 -9.63 32.08
C GLU A 429 3.74 -10.82 32.76
N THR A 430 3.55 -12.01 32.20
CA THR A 430 4.18 -13.24 32.70
C THR A 430 4.98 -13.93 31.60
N ILE A 431 6.21 -14.29 31.91
CA ILE A 431 7.08 -15.10 31.05
C ILE A 431 7.54 -16.36 31.79
N ASP A 432 8.01 -17.36 31.02
CA ASP A 432 8.63 -18.55 31.59
C ASP A 432 10.11 -18.27 31.88
N THR A 433 10.62 -18.79 32.99
CA THR A 433 12.02 -18.57 33.41
C THR A 433 12.99 -19.46 32.64
N THR A 434 14.14 -18.91 32.26
CA THR A 434 15.15 -19.61 31.46
C THR A 434 16.34 -20.12 32.27
N GLY A 435 16.56 -19.57 33.46
CA GLY A 435 17.64 -20.00 34.35
C GLY A 435 17.45 -21.44 34.82
N VAL A 436 18.56 -22.16 34.94
CA VAL A 436 18.58 -23.52 35.50
C VAL A 436 19.62 -23.56 36.60
N THR A 437 19.27 -24.13 37.74
CA THR A 437 20.22 -24.40 38.83
C THR A 437 20.05 -25.83 39.34
N LEU A 438 21.09 -26.36 39.97
CA LEU A 438 21.06 -27.68 40.59
C LEU A 438 20.74 -27.53 42.07
N VAL A 439 19.69 -28.20 42.54
CA VAL A 439 19.32 -28.29 43.96
C VAL A 439 19.33 -29.74 44.43
N GLY A 440 19.67 -29.95 45.70
CA GLY A 440 19.73 -31.29 46.27
C GLY A 440 20.54 -31.36 47.56
N GLU A 441 20.80 -32.58 47.99
CA GLU A 441 21.45 -32.87 49.27
C GLU A 441 22.88 -33.40 49.04
N ARG A 442 23.76 -33.11 50.00
CA ARG A 442 25.15 -33.61 50.01
C ARG A 442 25.19 -34.99 50.65
N ALA A 443 25.96 -35.90 50.03
CA ALA A 443 26.19 -37.21 50.61
C ALA A 443 26.98 -37.11 51.92
N LYS A 444 26.59 -37.91 52.91
CA LYS A 444 27.29 -38.03 54.20
C LYS A 444 27.68 -39.47 54.46
N GLY A 445 28.79 -39.67 55.15
CA GLY A 445 29.20 -40.98 55.60
C GLY A 445 30.40 -40.95 56.53
N THR A 446 30.77 -42.12 57.03
CA THR A 446 31.88 -42.28 57.96
C THR A 446 33.07 -42.93 57.25
N ILE A 447 34.26 -42.41 57.52
CA ILE A 447 35.51 -42.98 57.03
C ILE A 447 36.37 -43.45 58.19
N THR A 448 37.24 -44.42 57.93
CA THR A 448 38.35 -44.78 58.78
C THR A 448 39.62 -44.12 58.23
N LEU A 449 40.20 -43.21 59.00
CA LEU A 449 41.51 -42.62 58.75
C LEU A 449 42.59 -43.57 59.28
N LEU A 450 43.63 -43.78 58.48
CA LEU A 450 44.75 -44.65 58.78
C LEU A 450 46.04 -43.83 58.80
N ASN A 451 46.75 -43.88 59.92
CA ASN A 451 48.06 -43.27 60.10
C ASN A 451 49.15 -44.36 60.08
N LYS A 452 50.01 -44.32 59.06
CA LYS A 452 51.12 -45.27 58.86
C LYS A 452 52.44 -44.78 59.45
N THR A 453 52.43 -43.61 60.09
CA THR A 453 53.62 -42.97 60.67
C THR A 453 53.78 -43.32 62.16
N THR A 454 54.98 -43.11 62.70
CA THR A 454 55.30 -43.38 64.11
C THR A 454 54.93 -42.25 65.07
N ALA A 455 54.19 -41.22 64.61
CA ALA A 455 53.74 -40.10 65.43
C ALA A 455 52.22 -39.89 65.28
N PRO A 456 51.49 -39.50 66.35
CA PRO A 456 50.08 -39.16 66.23
C PRO A 456 49.88 -37.93 65.32
N LYS A 457 48.75 -37.89 64.62
CA LYS A 457 48.40 -36.79 63.71
C LYS A 457 46.98 -36.32 63.95
N THR A 458 46.82 -35.02 64.14
CA THR A 458 45.53 -34.34 64.17
C THR A 458 45.21 -33.76 62.80
N PHE A 459 43.98 -33.98 62.34
CA PHE A 459 43.39 -33.40 61.14
C PHE A 459 42.25 -32.48 61.55
N ASP A 460 42.32 -31.22 61.14
CA ASP A 460 41.34 -30.21 61.49
C ASP A 460 40.01 -30.46 60.75
N SER A 461 38.90 -30.00 61.33
CA SER A 461 37.61 -29.92 60.61
C SER A 461 37.79 -29.15 59.30
N GLY A 462 37.15 -29.61 58.22
CA GLY A 462 37.31 -29.06 56.89
C GLY A 462 38.50 -29.61 56.09
N THR A 463 39.34 -30.49 56.67
CA THR A 463 40.40 -31.18 55.92
C THR A 463 39.78 -31.87 54.69
N SER A 464 40.36 -31.62 53.52
CA SER A 464 39.77 -32.03 52.24
C SER A 464 40.23 -33.43 51.84
N LEU A 465 39.29 -34.27 51.44
CA LEU A 465 39.54 -35.60 50.91
C LEU A 465 38.99 -35.71 49.49
N SER A 466 39.59 -36.57 48.67
CA SER A 466 39.09 -36.83 47.32
C SER A 466 39.22 -38.28 46.89
N THR A 467 38.31 -38.68 46.01
CA THR A 467 38.34 -39.96 45.30
C THR A 467 37.90 -39.71 43.86
N GLY A 468 38.80 -39.93 42.89
CA GLY A 468 38.60 -39.48 41.52
C GLY A 468 38.38 -37.97 41.43
N SER A 469 37.25 -37.54 40.86
CA SER A 469 36.80 -36.14 40.76
C SER A 469 35.99 -35.66 41.98
N LEU A 470 35.58 -36.55 42.87
CA LEU A 470 34.71 -36.23 44.00
C LEU A 470 35.53 -35.68 45.17
N SER A 471 35.02 -34.65 45.82
CA SER A 471 35.65 -34.02 46.97
C SER A 471 34.74 -34.02 48.19
N PHE A 472 35.36 -34.19 49.36
CA PHE A 472 34.71 -34.31 50.66
C PHE A 472 35.48 -33.48 51.70
N SER A 473 34.85 -33.18 52.83
CA SER A 473 35.47 -32.49 53.96
C SER A 473 35.16 -33.19 55.28
N LEU A 474 36.14 -33.23 56.18
CA LEU A 474 35.90 -33.65 57.57
C LEU A 474 34.89 -32.73 58.24
N ASP A 475 33.90 -33.30 58.92
CA ASP A 475 32.91 -32.52 59.66
C ASP A 475 33.49 -32.00 61.00
N GLU A 476 34.40 -32.75 61.60
CA GLU A 476 35.04 -32.44 62.89
C GLU A 476 36.55 -32.71 62.89
N GLU A 477 37.24 -32.16 63.89
CA GLU A 477 38.67 -32.45 64.12
C GLU A 477 38.84 -33.88 64.65
N VAL A 478 39.85 -34.60 64.16
CA VAL A 478 40.13 -35.97 64.59
C VAL A 478 41.64 -36.19 64.75
N THR A 479 42.00 -36.81 65.87
CA THR A 479 43.39 -37.21 66.16
C THR A 479 43.56 -38.71 65.97
N VAL A 480 44.43 -39.11 65.05
CA VAL A 480 44.77 -40.50 64.76
C VAL A 480 46.08 -40.84 65.45
N ALA A 481 46.09 -41.89 66.27
CA ALA A 481 47.29 -42.39 66.95
C ALA A 481 48.39 -42.81 65.95
N SER A 482 49.63 -42.98 66.43
CA SER A 482 50.73 -43.53 65.63
C SER A 482 50.51 -45.01 65.32
N ALA A 483 51.17 -45.52 64.28
CA ALA A 483 51.25 -46.96 64.01
C ALA A 483 52.06 -47.68 65.10
N SER A 484 51.68 -48.91 65.43
CA SER A 484 52.32 -49.77 66.43
C SER A 484 53.04 -50.93 65.74
N ASP A 485 54.34 -51.09 66.02
CA ASP A 485 55.17 -52.15 65.45
C ASP A 485 55.04 -53.43 66.29
N GLN A 486 54.44 -54.48 65.71
CA GLN A 486 54.31 -55.80 66.34
C GLN A 486 55.33 -56.82 65.78
N GLY A 487 56.46 -56.36 65.20
CA GLY A 487 57.55 -57.21 64.74
C GLY A 487 57.35 -57.80 63.34
N ASP A 488 56.25 -58.53 63.11
CA ASP A 488 55.94 -59.16 61.81
C ASP A 488 54.90 -58.37 60.97
N SER A 489 54.22 -57.37 61.56
CA SER A 489 53.31 -56.47 60.85
C SER A 489 53.18 -55.11 61.55
N LEU A 490 52.97 -54.05 60.75
CA LEU A 490 52.74 -52.69 61.25
C LEU A 490 51.23 -52.46 61.40
N ASP A 491 50.76 -52.32 62.63
CA ASP A 491 49.35 -52.04 62.92
C ASP A 491 49.13 -50.52 62.84
N TYR A 492 48.38 -50.07 61.83
CA TYR A 492 48.20 -48.64 61.57
C TYR A 492 47.30 -48.00 62.64
N GLY A 493 47.62 -46.78 63.04
CA GLY A 493 46.73 -46.01 63.90
C GLY A 493 45.43 -45.71 63.15
N GLN A 494 44.28 -45.93 63.79
CA GLN A 494 42.97 -45.76 63.17
C GLN A 494 42.09 -44.81 63.96
N ALA A 495 41.33 -43.98 63.27
CA ALA A 495 40.23 -43.21 63.86
C ALA A 495 39.08 -43.12 62.88
N GLU A 496 37.86 -43.11 63.39
CA GLU A 496 36.65 -42.93 62.59
C GLU A 496 36.18 -41.49 62.67
N VAL A 497 35.75 -40.94 61.54
CA VAL A 497 35.27 -39.55 61.47
C VAL A 497 34.20 -39.42 60.40
N ALA A 498 33.22 -38.55 60.64
CA ALA A 498 32.18 -38.21 59.67
C ALA A 498 32.71 -37.21 58.64
N ILE A 499 32.32 -37.42 57.37
CA ILE A 499 32.62 -36.50 56.29
C ILE A 499 31.38 -36.21 55.46
N THR A 500 31.34 -35.01 54.90
CA THR A 500 30.30 -34.56 53.97
C THR A 500 30.90 -34.29 52.59
N ALA A 501 30.18 -34.67 51.53
CA ALA A 501 30.54 -34.34 50.15
C ALA A 501 30.53 -32.82 49.95
N ARG A 502 31.51 -32.29 49.22
CA ARG A 502 31.58 -30.85 48.92
C ARG A 502 30.54 -30.42 47.89
N GLU A 503 30.12 -31.28 46.99
CA GLU A 503 29.08 -30.98 46.00
C GLU A 503 27.81 -31.79 46.30
N ILE A 504 26.64 -31.24 45.94
CA ILE A 504 25.36 -31.97 45.99
C ILE A 504 25.31 -33.02 44.88
N GLY A 505 24.56 -34.09 45.07
CA GLY A 505 24.35 -35.09 44.02
C GLY A 505 24.53 -36.54 44.45
N ALA A 506 23.92 -37.43 43.66
CA ALA A 506 23.99 -38.86 43.88
C ALA A 506 25.41 -39.43 43.72
N GLU A 507 26.25 -38.76 42.92
CA GLU A 507 27.65 -39.13 42.71
C GLU A 507 28.48 -39.13 44.00
N GLY A 508 28.07 -38.34 45.01
CA GLY A 508 28.73 -38.35 46.33
C GLY A 508 28.47 -39.62 47.15
N ASN A 509 27.50 -40.46 46.75
CA ASN A 509 27.16 -41.71 47.45
C ASN A 509 28.14 -42.84 47.08
N ILE A 510 29.37 -42.77 47.60
CA ILE A 510 30.42 -43.77 47.37
C ILE A 510 30.15 -45.07 48.13
N GLY A 511 30.63 -46.19 47.60
CA GLY A 511 30.46 -47.52 48.20
C GLY A 511 31.33 -47.75 49.45
N GLU A 512 30.95 -48.72 50.26
CA GLU A 512 31.78 -49.21 51.37
C GLU A 512 33.15 -49.65 50.86
N GLY A 513 34.20 -49.30 51.60
CA GLY A 513 35.56 -49.65 51.26
C GLY A 513 36.22 -48.80 50.18
N THR A 514 35.56 -47.76 49.67
CA THR A 514 36.16 -46.80 48.73
C THR A 514 37.35 -46.09 49.38
N GLU A 515 38.51 -46.09 48.70
CA GLU A 515 39.70 -45.38 49.17
C GLU A 515 39.61 -43.89 48.84
N LEU A 516 39.98 -43.05 49.80
CA LEU A 516 40.06 -41.60 49.67
C LEU A 516 41.48 -41.13 49.97
N THR A 517 41.92 -40.17 49.18
CA THR A 517 43.18 -39.48 49.38
C THR A 517 42.96 -38.24 50.24
N ILE A 518 43.84 -38.00 51.21
CA ILE A 518 43.78 -36.83 52.07
C ILE A 518 44.66 -35.75 51.43
N SER A 519 44.09 -34.57 51.19
CA SER A 519 44.80 -33.49 50.51
C SER A 519 46.09 -33.12 51.24
N ASN A 520 47.17 -32.90 50.49
CA ASN A 520 48.52 -32.59 50.97
C ASN A 520 49.27 -33.74 51.65
N PHE A 521 48.75 -34.98 51.63
CA PHE A 521 49.41 -36.15 52.20
C PHE A 521 49.55 -37.29 51.19
N SER A 522 50.66 -38.02 51.27
CA SER A 522 50.88 -39.21 50.44
C SER A 522 50.12 -40.41 51.01
N THR A 523 49.55 -41.24 50.14
CA THR A 523 48.88 -42.50 50.50
C THR A 523 49.79 -43.49 51.24
N GLY A 524 51.11 -43.33 51.12
CA GLY A 524 52.11 -44.09 51.90
C GLY A 524 52.21 -43.65 53.36
N THR A 525 51.78 -42.43 53.69
CA THR A 525 51.81 -41.87 55.07
C THR A 525 50.45 -41.90 55.74
N TYR A 526 49.42 -41.45 55.03
CA TYR A 526 48.06 -41.38 55.52
C TYR A 526 47.11 -41.84 54.42
N SER A 527 46.11 -42.62 54.78
CA SER A 527 45.08 -43.08 53.86
C SER A 527 43.73 -43.06 54.54
N ALA A 528 42.65 -42.89 53.79
CA ALA A 528 41.32 -42.99 54.34
C ALA A 528 40.47 -43.97 53.54
N LYS A 529 39.54 -44.64 54.19
CA LYS A 529 38.66 -45.62 53.56
C LYS A 529 37.24 -45.45 54.07
N ALA A 530 36.24 -45.50 53.18
CA ALA A 530 34.84 -45.46 53.57
C ALA A 530 34.50 -46.68 54.44
N LYS A 531 34.02 -46.45 55.67
CA LYS A 531 33.65 -47.52 56.61
C LYS A 531 32.32 -48.17 56.22
N SER A 532 31.40 -47.39 55.67
CA SER A 532 30.12 -47.84 55.11
C SER A 532 29.84 -47.06 53.83
N GLY A 533 28.88 -47.53 53.03
CA GLY A 533 28.39 -46.75 51.88
C GLY A 533 27.85 -45.40 52.32
N PHE A 534 28.15 -44.36 51.55
CA PHE A 534 27.64 -43.01 51.78
C PHE A 534 26.20 -42.92 51.26
N SER A 535 25.40 -42.06 51.86
CA SER A 535 24.01 -41.89 51.49
C SER A 535 23.53 -40.46 51.70
N GLY A 536 22.33 -40.17 51.22
CA GLY A 536 21.70 -38.84 51.32
C GLY A 536 22.07 -37.90 50.18
N GLY A 537 23.08 -38.21 49.36
CA GLY A 537 23.42 -37.43 48.18
C GLY A 537 22.32 -37.51 47.12
N SER A 538 21.79 -36.37 46.69
CA SER A 538 20.78 -36.27 45.63
C SER A 538 20.92 -34.93 44.90
N SER A 539 20.50 -34.87 43.64
CA SER A 539 20.46 -33.64 42.86
C SER A 539 19.36 -33.71 41.82
N ARG A 540 18.70 -32.57 41.59
CA ARG A 540 17.76 -32.36 40.49
C ARG A 540 17.95 -30.96 39.93
N GLU A 541 17.75 -30.83 38.63
CA GLU A 541 17.72 -29.52 37.98
C GLU A 541 16.36 -28.87 38.23
N VAL A 542 16.38 -27.59 38.60
CA VAL A 542 15.18 -26.76 38.76
C VAL A 542 15.35 -25.46 38.00
N ARG A 543 14.23 -24.91 37.53
CA ARG A 543 14.21 -23.61 36.89
C ARG A 543 14.27 -22.50 37.91
N VAL A 544 15.01 -21.46 37.57
CA VAL A 544 15.17 -20.26 38.38
C VAL A 544 15.10 -19.01 37.53
N VAL A 545 14.74 -17.90 38.16
CA VAL A 545 14.69 -16.60 37.50
C VAL A 545 16.09 -16.13 37.10
N ALA A 546 16.35 -15.97 35.81
CA ALA A 546 17.56 -15.35 35.31
C ALA A 546 17.48 -13.80 35.36
N THR A 547 18.62 -13.11 35.31
CA THR A 547 18.62 -11.63 35.28
C THR A 547 18.11 -11.10 33.94
N GLU A 548 18.37 -11.87 32.89
CA GLU A 548 17.89 -11.67 31.53
C GLU A 548 16.37 -11.77 31.47
N ASP A 549 15.75 -12.74 32.16
CA ASP A 549 14.29 -12.89 32.23
C ASP A 549 13.62 -11.61 32.77
N ARG A 550 14.18 -11.03 33.84
CA ARG A 550 13.67 -9.78 34.43
C ARG A 550 13.77 -8.60 33.46
N THR A 551 14.85 -8.52 32.69
CA THR A 551 15.06 -7.46 31.70
C THR A 551 14.12 -7.65 30.51
N GLN A 552 13.92 -8.89 30.08
CA GLN A 552 13.02 -9.25 28.99
C GLN A 552 11.57 -8.88 29.30
N VAL A 553 11.04 -9.31 30.46
CA VAL A 553 9.65 -9.00 30.83
C VAL A 553 9.44 -7.49 31.02
N LEU A 554 10.44 -6.76 31.55
CA LEU A 554 10.37 -5.30 31.67
C LEU A 554 10.27 -4.60 30.32
N ASN A 555 11.11 -4.98 29.36
CA ASN A 555 11.11 -4.36 28.03
C ASN A 555 9.83 -4.67 27.27
N LEU A 556 9.39 -5.93 27.30
CA LEU A 556 8.16 -6.38 26.65
C LEU A 556 6.93 -5.67 27.22
N LEU A 557 6.84 -5.54 28.55
CA LEU A 557 5.72 -4.84 29.19
C LEU A 557 5.78 -3.32 28.98
N LYS A 558 6.96 -2.70 28.93
CA LYS A 558 7.10 -1.27 28.57
C LYS A 558 6.58 -1.00 27.17
N GLU A 559 6.92 -1.83 26.19
CA GLU A 559 6.44 -1.69 24.81
C GLU A 559 4.91 -1.76 24.74
N LYS A 560 4.31 -2.75 25.41
CA LYS A 560 2.85 -2.87 25.53
C LYS A 560 2.19 -1.66 26.19
N LEU A 561 2.77 -1.17 27.29
CA LEU A 561 2.24 0.00 28.01
C LEU A 561 2.35 1.29 27.19
N VAL A 562 3.43 1.47 26.40
CA VAL A 562 3.56 2.61 25.49
C VAL A 562 2.53 2.54 24.37
N ALA A 563 2.30 1.36 23.78
CA ALA A 563 1.26 1.19 22.77
C ALA A 563 -0.14 1.52 23.33
N LYS A 564 -0.45 1.04 24.54
CA LYS A 564 -1.70 1.35 25.25
C LYS A 564 -1.84 2.84 25.58
N ALA A 565 -0.75 3.52 25.93
CA ALA A 565 -0.74 4.97 26.14
C ALA A 565 -1.03 5.74 24.87
N THR A 566 -0.39 5.36 23.76
CA THR A 566 -0.65 5.95 22.43
C THR A 566 -2.11 5.82 22.05
N GLU A 567 -2.72 4.66 22.28
CA GLU A 567 -4.15 4.46 22.03
C GLU A 567 -5.02 5.40 22.90
N GLN A 568 -4.74 5.51 24.20
CA GLN A 568 -5.48 6.40 25.09
C GLN A 568 -5.31 7.89 24.74
N PHE A 569 -4.12 8.32 24.31
CA PHE A 569 -3.92 9.68 23.79
C PHE A 569 -4.69 9.92 22.49
N SER A 570 -4.72 8.93 21.58
CA SER A 570 -5.53 8.99 20.37
C SER A 570 -7.02 9.11 20.68
N GLN A 571 -7.53 8.33 21.64
CA GLN A 571 -8.93 8.40 22.10
C GLN A 571 -9.27 9.73 22.78
N LYS A 572 -8.32 10.37 23.47
CA LYS A 572 -8.49 11.72 24.04
C LYS A 572 -8.48 12.83 22.99
N SER A 573 -7.97 12.56 21.79
CA SER A 573 -7.89 13.54 20.71
C SER A 573 -9.27 13.78 20.10
N GLY A 574 -9.67 15.04 19.98
CA GLY A 574 -10.99 15.45 19.50
C GLY A 574 -11.33 16.88 19.90
N ASN A 575 -12.42 17.41 19.36
CA ASN A 575 -12.89 18.78 19.66
C ASN A 575 -11.80 19.86 19.53
N GLY A 576 -10.91 19.73 18.53
CA GLY A 576 -9.85 20.69 18.23
C GLY A 576 -8.57 20.57 19.08
N THR A 577 -8.50 19.64 20.04
CA THR A 577 -7.27 19.31 20.79
C THR A 577 -6.78 17.92 20.41
N TYR A 578 -5.49 17.80 20.13
CA TYR A 578 -4.84 16.56 19.74
C TYR A 578 -3.72 16.23 20.71
N TYR A 579 -3.50 14.94 20.96
CA TYR A 579 -2.45 14.45 21.86
C TYR A 579 -1.50 13.54 21.10
N ALA A 580 -0.21 13.83 21.21
CA ALA A 580 0.85 13.05 20.63
C ALA A 580 1.71 12.42 21.74
N PRO A 581 1.94 11.10 21.74
CA PRO A 581 2.85 10.47 22.70
C PRO A 581 4.29 10.94 22.47
N THR A 582 5.06 11.08 23.55
CA THR A 582 6.51 11.37 23.50
C THR A 582 7.32 10.11 23.81
N SER A 583 8.62 10.13 23.53
CA SER A 583 9.54 9.08 23.99
C SER A 583 9.87 9.15 25.48
N LYS A 584 9.35 10.13 26.22
CA LYS A 584 9.63 10.31 27.65
C LYS A 584 8.69 9.43 28.49
N THR A 585 9.28 8.36 29.04
CA THR A 585 8.62 7.44 29.97
C THR A 585 9.34 7.40 31.32
N GLU A 586 8.58 7.14 32.37
CA GLU A 586 9.08 7.08 33.75
C GLU A 586 8.42 5.88 34.45
N VAL A 587 9.23 4.97 35.00
CA VAL A 587 8.72 3.82 35.77
C VAL A 587 8.35 4.33 37.16
N ILE A 588 7.06 4.28 37.49
CA ILE A 588 6.55 4.68 38.82
C ILE A 588 6.71 3.52 39.80
N GLU A 589 6.29 2.33 39.37
CA GLU A 589 6.28 1.12 40.20
C GLU A 589 6.57 -0.11 39.35
N ALA A 590 7.39 -1.03 39.85
CA ALA A 590 7.74 -2.28 39.19
C ALA A 590 7.88 -3.40 40.23
N ASN A 591 6.90 -4.29 40.28
CA ASN A 591 6.83 -5.38 41.25
C ASN A 591 7.00 -6.72 40.54
N TYR A 592 8.11 -7.41 40.82
CA TYR A 592 8.37 -8.75 40.32
C TYR A 592 7.82 -9.79 41.31
N SER A 593 7.23 -10.86 40.79
CA SER A 593 6.70 -11.96 41.61
C SER A 593 7.78 -12.78 42.31
N ALA A 594 9.03 -12.72 41.83
CA ALA A 594 10.18 -13.46 42.35
C ALA A 594 11.50 -12.69 42.10
N ALA A 595 12.51 -12.93 42.94
CA ALA A 595 13.85 -12.37 42.78
C ALA A 595 14.71 -13.24 41.85
N ALA A 596 15.83 -12.69 41.36
CA ALA A 596 16.78 -13.46 40.55
C ALA A 596 17.38 -14.60 41.39
N GLY A 597 17.34 -15.82 40.84
CA GLY A 597 17.79 -17.05 41.52
C GLY A 597 16.70 -17.81 42.30
N ASP A 598 15.49 -17.25 42.45
CA ASP A 598 14.38 -17.96 43.10
C ASP A 598 13.87 -19.12 42.22
N GLU A 599 13.53 -20.26 42.84
CA GLU A 599 12.96 -21.45 42.18
C GLU A 599 11.49 -21.19 41.80
N THR A 600 11.25 -20.93 40.52
CA THR A 600 9.91 -20.81 39.92
C THR A 600 10.01 -21.04 38.42
N ASP A 601 8.98 -21.61 37.81
CA ASP A 601 8.91 -21.79 36.36
C ASP A 601 8.47 -20.52 35.62
N ARG A 602 7.86 -19.56 36.34
CA ARG A 602 7.27 -18.36 35.75
C ARG A 602 7.62 -17.11 36.55
N LEU A 603 7.86 -16.02 35.84
CA LEU A 603 8.10 -14.70 36.38
C LEU A 603 7.00 -13.74 35.89
N THR A 604 6.31 -13.11 36.84
CA THR A 604 5.32 -12.07 36.56
C THR A 604 5.88 -10.71 36.98
N LEU A 605 5.64 -9.68 36.17
CA LEU A 605 5.93 -8.28 36.48
C LEU A 605 4.64 -7.47 36.43
N ASP A 606 4.31 -6.81 37.52
CA ASP A 606 3.31 -5.74 37.56
C ASP A 606 4.05 -4.40 37.40
N LEU A 607 3.72 -3.64 36.35
CA LEU A 607 4.41 -2.40 36.00
C LEU A 607 3.42 -1.25 35.88
N THR A 608 3.69 -0.16 36.61
CA THR A 608 3.03 1.14 36.43
C THR A 608 4.00 2.10 35.75
N LEU A 609 3.65 2.53 34.54
CA LEU A 609 4.45 3.39 33.70
C LEU A 609 3.76 4.75 33.53
N SER A 610 4.49 5.84 33.77
CA SER A 610 4.10 7.18 33.37
C SER A 610 4.60 7.44 31.94
N VAL A 611 3.69 7.67 31.01
CA VAL A 611 4.01 8.04 29.63
C VAL A 611 3.62 9.50 29.43
N ALA A 612 4.57 10.31 28.98
CA ALA A 612 4.29 11.71 28.67
C ALA A 612 3.79 11.85 27.23
N GLY A 613 2.77 12.67 27.04
CA GLY A 613 2.26 13.12 25.75
C GLY A 613 2.28 14.64 25.68
N VAL A 614 2.28 15.19 24.48
CA VAL A 614 2.14 16.62 24.23
C VAL A 614 0.80 16.87 23.56
N SER A 615 0.02 17.80 24.11
CA SER A 615 -1.20 18.28 23.49
C SER A 615 -0.97 19.55 22.69
N TYR A 616 -1.72 19.70 21.60
CA TYR A 616 -1.72 20.88 20.75
C TYR A 616 -3.11 21.16 20.19
N LEU A 617 -3.37 22.40 19.82
CA LEU A 617 -4.65 22.84 19.24
C LEU A 617 -4.55 22.87 17.72
N ALA A 618 -5.60 22.41 17.04
CA ALA A 618 -5.68 22.49 15.57
C ALA A 618 -5.65 23.94 15.06
N ASP A 619 -6.32 24.86 15.77
CA ASP A 619 -6.39 26.27 15.38
C ASP A 619 -5.01 26.95 15.39
N ASP A 620 -4.07 26.44 16.19
CA ASP A 620 -2.70 26.96 16.28
C ASP A 620 -1.84 26.54 15.08
N LEU A 621 -2.30 25.60 14.23
CA LEU A 621 -1.58 25.15 13.03
C LEU A 621 -1.72 26.13 11.86
N ARG A 622 -2.81 26.92 11.81
CA ARG A 622 -3.06 27.87 10.71
C ARG A 622 -1.87 28.78 10.39
N PRO A 623 -1.29 29.53 11.34
CA PRO A 623 -0.18 30.40 11.02
C PRO A 623 1.05 29.63 10.52
N LEU A 624 1.24 28.37 10.95
CA LEU A 624 2.32 27.51 10.44
C LEU A 624 2.08 27.12 8.98
N TRP A 625 0.84 26.79 8.60
CA TRP A 625 0.47 26.54 7.20
C TRP A 625 0.67 27.75 6.30
N GLU A 626 0.23 28.93 6.74
CA GLU A 626 0.43 30.18 6.01
C GLU A 626 1.93 30.47 5.79
N ALA A 627 2.74 30.31 6.84
CA ALA A 627 4.19 30.49 6.75
C ALA A 627 4.84 29.44 5.83
N ALA A 628 4.43 28.17 5.92
CA ALA A 628 4.98 27.08 5.14
C ALA A 628 4.65 27.22 3.64
N LEU A 629 3.42 27.59 3.29
CA LEU A 629 2.94 27.63 1.90
C LEU A 629 3.27 28.94 1.18
N LYS A 630 3.71 29.98 1.90
CA LYS A 630 3.92 31.34 1.37
C LYS A 630 4.78 31.41 0.10
N GLU A 631 5.81 30.58 0.01
CA GLU A 631 6.74 30.57 -1.12
C GLU A 631 6.19 29.83 -2.36
N ASP A 632 5.24 28.92 -2.16
CA ASP A 632 4.67 28.07 -3.22
C ASP A 632 3.39 28.66 -3.82
N ILE A 633 2.81 29.67 -3.18
CA ILE A 633 1.68 30.44 -3.71
C ILE A 633 2.17 31.31 -4.88
N PRO A 634 1.62 31.13 -6.09
CA PRO A 634 2.01 31.96 -7.24
C PRO A 634 1.72 33.45 -7.01
N ASN A 635 2.49 34.30 -7.67
CA ASN A 635 2.27 35.75 -7.63
C ASN A 635 0.84 36.12 -8.03
N GLY A 636 0.17 36.87 -7.16
CA GLY A 636 -1.21 37.30 -7.37
C GLY A 636 -2.25 36.22 -7.10
N TYR A 637 -1.92 35.09 -6.45
CA TYR A 637 -2.89 34.11 -5.98
C TYR A 637 -3.10 34.24 -4.47
N SER A 638 -4.26 33.79 -3.97
CA SER A 638 -4.59 33.69 -2.55
C SER A 638 -5.10 32.29 -2.22
N LEU A 639 -4.76 31.79 -1.03
CA LEU A 639 -5.31 30.53 -0.51
C LEU A 639 -6.84 30.59 -0.44
N MET A 640 -7.50 29.51 -0.83
CA MET A 640 -8.95 29.37 -0.81
C MET A 640 -9.46 28.87 0.54
N GLU A 641 -8.76 27.91 1.16
CA GLU A 641 -9.13 27.34 2.44
C GLU A 641 -8.52 28.12 3.62
N GLU A 642 -9.30 28.33 4.68
CA GLU A 642 -8.78 28.85 5.96
C GLU A 642 -7.88 27.84 6.67
N ASN A 643 -8.17 26.54 6.48
CA ASN A 643 -7.39 25.41 6.98
C ASN A 643 -7.18 24.43 5.83
N PRO A 644 -5.95 24.31 5.29
CA PRO A 644 -5.62 23.32 4.28
C PRO A 644 -5.96 21.90 4.73
N GLU A 645 -6.30 21.04 3.77
CA GLU A 645 -6.38 19.61 4.04
C GLU A 645 -4.99 19.07 4.32
N PHE A 646 -4.82 18.29 5.38
CA PHE A 646 -3.52 17.71 5.69
C PHE A 646 -3.65 16.29 6.23
N LEU A 647 -2.70 15.45 5.83
CA LEU A 647 -2.45 14.14 6.44
C LEU A 647 -1.21 14.26 7.30
N SER A 648 -1.35 13.95 8.59
CA SER A 648 -0.23 14.04 9.52
C SER A 648 0.12 12.71 10.14
N GLU A 649 1.42 12.41 10.19
CA GLU A 649 1.98 11.35 11.01
C GLU A 649 2.74 11.96 12.20
N VAL A 650 2.59 11.35 13.36
CA VAL A 650 3.23 11.79 14.59
C VAL A 650 4.42 10.90 14.86
N ARG A 651 5.61 11.49 14.88
CA ARG A 651 6.84 10.80 15.19
C ARG A 651 7.47 11.39 16.44
N PRO A 652 7.68 10.61 17.50
CA PRO A 652 8.43 11.10 18.64
C PRO A 652 9.88 11.35 18.19
N GLU A 653 10.48 12.43 18.69
CA GLU A 653 11.88 12.73 18.41
C GLU A 653 12.78 11.64 19.03
N ALA A 654 13.90 11.32 18.38
CA ALA A 654 14.85 10.37 18.93
C ALA A 654 15.41 10.87 20.27
N THR A 655 15.50 9.98 21.27
CA THR A 655 15.92 10.25 22.68
C THR A 655 14.73 10.60 23.59
N ALA A 656 14.88 10.49 24.92
CA ALA A 656 13.85 10.79 25.93
C ALA A 656 13.46 12.29 26.00
N SER A 657 13.09 12.88 24.86
CA SER A 657 12.64 14.26 24.74
C SER A 657 11.13 14.35 25.00
N SER A 658 10.69 15.53 25.42
CA SER A 658 9.27 15.86 25.52
C SER A 658 8.75 16.50 24.23
N ARG A 659 9.50 16.41 23.13
CA ARG A 659 9.17 17.04 21.86
C ARG A 659 8.68 15.98 20.89
N VAL A 660 7.90 16.42 19.93
CA VAL A 660 7.29 15.56 18.92
C VAL A 660 7.41 16.24 17.57
N ILE A 661 7.69 15.46 16.54
CA ILE A 661 7.66 15.91 15.15
C ILE A 661 6.32 15.49 14.55
N LEU A 662 5.65 16.44 13.92
CA LEU A 662 4.44 16.23 13.15
C LEU A 662 4.80 16.37 11.67
N ASP A 663 4.89 15.23 10.99
CA ASP A 663 5.14 15.16 9.55
C ASP A 663 3.80 15.33 8.83
N ALA A 664 3.56 16.48 8.21
CA ALA A 664 2.29 16.82 7.60
C ALA A 664 2.41 17.01 6.08
N ALA A 665 1.66 16.19 5.33
CA ALA A 665 1.44 16.38 3.90
C ALA A 665 0.25 17.34 3.71
N VAL A 666 0.54 18.59 3.38
CA VAL A 666 -0.44 19.68 3.28
C VAL A 666 -0.86 19.85 1.83
N THR A 667 -2.17 19.86 1.58
CA THR A 667 -2.80 20.19 0.30
C THR A 667 -3.66 21.43 0.46
N ALA A 668 -3.37 22.45 -0.33
CA ALA A 668 -4.12 23.69 -0.36
C ALA A 668 -4.44 24.11 -1.79
N LYS A 669 -5.55 24.82 -1.99
CA LYS A 669 -5.90 25.42 -3.27
C LYS A 669 -5.66 26.92 -3.21
N ALA A 670 -5.03 27.43 -4.25
CA ALA A 670 -4.87 28.86 -4.44
C ALA A 670 -5.59 29.31 -5.71
N ARG A 671 -6.25 30.46 -5.65
CA ARG A 671 -6.93 31.07 -6.81
C ARG A 671 -6.48 32.52 -7.01
N PRO A 672 -6.50 33.03 -8.24
CA PRO A 672 -6.25 34.44 -8.47
C PRO A 672 -7.44 35.29 -7.98
N PRO A 673 -7.23 36.60 -7.71
CA PRO A 673 -8.31 37.52 -7.37
C PRO A 673 -9.29 37.59 -8.53
N PHE A 674 -10.58 37.58 -8.21
CA PHE A 674 -11.65 37.62 -9.22
C PHE A 674 -12.62 38.76 -8.91
N ASP A 675 -12.49 39.85 -9.69
CA ASP A 675 -13.40 41.00 -9.60
C ASP A 675 -14.51 40.90 -10.65
N GLN A 676 -15.71 40.52 -10.18
CA GLN A 676 -16.89 40.39 -11.03
C GLN A 676 -17.30 41.71 -11.70
N GLN A 677 -17.10 42.85 -11.04
CA GLN A 677 -17.55 44.14 -11.53
C GLN A 677 -16.68 44.59 -12.71
N MET A 678 -15.35 44.46 -12.58
CA MET A 678 -14.41 44.75 -13.67
C MET A 678 -14.69 43.89 -14.91
N ILE A 679 -15.07 42.63 -14.72
CA ILE A 679 -15.41 41.73 -15.83
C ILE A 679 -16.71 42.16 -16.50
N LYS A 680 -17.77 42.49 -15.75
CA LYS A 680 -19.05 42.96 -16.33
C LYS A 680 -18.88 44.20 -17.20
N GLU A 681 -18.05 45.14 -16.77
CA GLU A 681 -17.77 46.38 -17.52
C GLU A 681 -17.03 46.09 -18.84
N GLY A 682 -16.06 45.16 -18.83
CA GLY A 682 -15.31 44.75 -20.03
C GLY A 682 -16.11 43.97 -21.07
N LEU A 683 -17.32 43.49 -20.71
CA LEU A 683 -18.17 42.67 -21.57
C LEU A 683 -19.33 43.44 -22.22
N LEU A 684 -19.47 44.74 -21.97
CA LEU A 684 -20.57 45.55 -22.51
C LEU A 684 -20.49 45.73 -24.03
N ASN A 685 -21.64 45.61 -24.72
CA ASN A 685 -21.77 45.83 -26.18
C ASN A 685 -20.83 44.97 -27.07
N LEU A 686 -20.34 43.86 -26.54
CA LEU A 686 -19.45 42.92 -27.22
C LEU A 686 -20.26 41.97 -28.13
N PRO A 687 -19.75 41.58 -29.31
CA PRO A 687 -20.39 40.53 -30.10
C PRO A 687 -20.48 39.21 -29.32
N LEU A 688 -21.65 38.56 -29.29
CA LEU A 688 -21.85 37.29 -28.55
C LEU A 688 -20.93 36.16 -29.03
N ARG A 689 -20.43 36.25 -30.27
CA ARG A 689 -19.44 35.30 -30.83
C ARG A 689 -18.04 35.46 -30.22
N GLU A 690 -17.72 36.65 -29.72
CA GLU A 690 -16.42 36.99 -29.13
C GLU A 690 -16.45 36.88 -27.59
N LEU A 691 -17.64 36.74 -27.00
CA LEU A 691 -17.85 36.68 -25.54
C LEU A 691 -17.01 35.61 -24.86
N ILE A 692 -17.08 34.36 -25.34
CA ILE A 692 -16.29 33.27 -24.75
C ILE A 692 -14.81 33.52 -24.94
N GLY A 693 -14.38 33.92 -26.14
CA GLY A 693 -12.97 34.24 -26.42
C GLY A 693 -12.41 35.30 -25.46
N ARG A 694 -13.17 36.37 -25.18
CA ARG A 694 -12.78 37.42 -24.23
C ARG A 694 -12.74 36.97 -22.78
N LEU A 695 -13.54 36.00 -22.40
CA LEU A 695 -13.52 35.41 -21.06
C LEU A 695 -12.33 34.46 -20.92
N THR A 696 -12.09 33.60 -21.92
CA THR A 696 -10.97 32.64 -21.93
C THR A 696 -9.60 33.29 -22.19
N GLU A 697 -9.54 34.53 -22.67
CA GLU A 697 -8.30 35.33 -22.74
C GLU A 697 -7.76 35.69 -21.35
N ARG A 698 -8.59 35.61 -20.30
CA ARG A 698 -8.18 35.92 -18.94
C ARG A 698 -7.58 34.67 -18.28
N PRO A 699 -6.35 34.74 -17.77
CA PRO A 699 -5.69 33.59 -17.12
C PRO A 699 -6.41 33.14 -15.84
N GLU A 700 -7.26 34.00 -15.28
CA GLU A 700 -8.07 33.75 -14.08
C GLU A 700 -9.26 32.81 -14.37
N ILE A 701 -9.64 32.63 -15.64
CA ILE A 701 -10.84 31.91 -16.07
C ILE A 701 -10.43 30.65 -16.83
N GLU A 702 -10.74 29.49 -16.28
CA GLU A 702 -10.48 28.18 -16.90
C GLU A 702 -11.52 27.87 -17.97
N SER A 703 -12.80 28.06 -17.64
CA SER A 703 -13.90 27.82 -18.58
C SER A 703 -15.01 28.84 -18.40
N ALA A 704 -15.74 29.13 -19.49
CA ALA A 704 -16.85 30.07 -19.47
C ALA A 704 -17.98 29.61 -20.40
N GLY A 705 -19.22 29.83 -19.95
CA GLY A 705 -20.45 29.60 -20.69
C GLY A 705 -21.37 30.80 -20.57
N TYR A 706 -22.38 30.89 -21.44
CA TYR A 706 -23.41 31.92 -21.31
C TYR A 706 -24.80 31.45 -21.73
N GLN A 707 -25.81 32.08 -21.14
CA GLN A 707 -27.21 31.91 -21.49
C GLN A 707 -27.90 33.28 -21.57
N LEU A 708 -28.75 33.46 -22.58
CA LEU A 708 -29.60 34.65 -22.71
C LEU A 708 -30.98 34.39 -22.11
N LYS A 709 -31.47 35.30 -21.27
CA LYS A 709 -32.82 35.27 -20.71
C LYS A 709 -33.66 36.41 -21.32
N PRO A 710 -34.84 36.11 -21.92
CA PRO A 710 -35.40 34.79 -22.21
C PRO A 710 -34.64 34.09 -23.36
N SER A 711 -34.68 32.74 -23.43
CA SER A 711 -33.90 31.94 -24.39
C SER A 711 -34.18 32.27 -25.87
N ILE A 712 -35.33 32.87 -26.17
CA ILE A 712 -35.68 33.32 -27.53
C ILE A 712 -34.84 34.52 -28.01
N ALA A 713 -34.22 35.27 -27.07
CA ALA A 713 -33.34 36.39 -27.38
C ALA A 713 -32.12 35.99 -28.23
N ARG A 714 -31.68 34.71 -28.16
CA ARG A 714 -30.58 34.16 -28.98
C ARG A 714 -30.79 34.30 -30.49
N PHE A 715 -32.05 34.40 -30.93
CA PHE A 715 -32.39 34.55 -32.35
C PHE A 715 -32.48 36.02 -32.80
N LEU A 716 -32.62 36.95 -31.85
CA LEU A 716 -32.88 38.37 -32.11
C LEU A 716 -31.68 39.26 -31.81
N VAL A 717 -30.82 38.84 -30.88
CA VAL A 717 -29.70 39.63 -30.37
C VAL A 717 -28.37 39.02 -30.82
N ARG A 718 -27.41 39.88 -31.18
CA ARG A 718 -26.05 39.49 -31.61
C ARG A 718 -24.94 40.04 -30.71
N LYS A 719 -25.28 40.88 -29.74
CA LYS A 719 -24.34 41.56 -28.84
C LYS A 719 -24.76 41.38 -27.38
N THR A 720 -23.83 41.54 -26.45
CA THR A 720 -24.12 41.59 -25.02
C THR A 720 -24.92 42.85 -24.64
N PRO A 721 -25.55 42.88 -23.45
CA PRO A 721 -26.25 44.05 -22.95
C PRO A 721 -25.37 45.31 -22.88
N THR A 722 -26.00 46.48 -22.94
CA THR A 722 -25.32 47.78 -22.83
C THR A 722 -25.14 48.25 -21.38
N THR A 723 -25.74 47.56 -20.40
CA THR A 723 -25.68 47.90 -18.97
C THR A 723 -25.24 46.71 -18.14
N ALA A 724 -24.33 46.92 -17.19
CA ALA A 724 -23.74 45.87 -16.35
C ALA A 724 -24.78 45.12 -15.49
N ASP A 725 -25.85 45.79 -15.05
CA ASP A 725 -26.95 45.19 -14.27
C ASP A 725 -27.68 44.06 -15.00
N ARG A 726 -27.51 43.97 -16.32
CA ARG A 726 -28.12 42.92 -17.16
C ARG A 726 -27.16 41.76 -17.42
N ILE A 727 -25.96 41.81 -16.86
CA ILE A 727 -24.97 40.74 -16.91
C ILE A 727 -24.87 40.13 -15.51
N ASN A 728 -25.31 38.89 -15.38
CA ASN A 728 -25.14 38.11 -14.17
C ASN A 728 -23.97 37.14 -14.35
N ILE A 729 -23.05 37.08 -13.39
CA ILE A 729 -21.91 36.15 -13.41
C ILE A 729 -22.11 35.18 -12.26
N ILE A 730 -22.13 33.89 -12.57
CA ILE A 730 -22.24 32.78 -11.63
C ILE A 730 -20.91 32.04 -11.67
N VAL A 731 -20.26 31.91 -10.51
CA VAL A 731 -19.00 31.17 -10.39
C VAL A 731 -19.33 29.73 -9.99
N SER A 732 -19.01 28.76 -10.84
CA SER A 732 -19.46 27.37 -10.66
C SER A 732 -18.67 26.59 -9.61
N ASN A 733 -17.48 27.06 -9.22
CA ASN A 733 -16.58 26.45 -8.24
C ASN A 733 -16.48 27.22 -6.91
N GLN A 734 -17.45 28.08 -6.58
CA GLN A 734 -17.57 28.60 -5.21
C GLN A 734 -18.44 27.66 -4.38
N ALA A 735 -17.85 27.04 -3.36
CA ALA A 735 -18.62 26.49 -2.25
C ALA A 735 -19.36 27.65 -1.53
N GLU A 736 -20.62 27.42 -1.18
CA GLU A 736 -21.42 28.30 -0.30
C GLU A 736 -20.85 28.36 1.12
#